data_AF-A0A3N2RM13-F1
#
_entry.id   AF-A0A3N2RM13-F1
#
_cell.length_a   1.000
_cell.length_b   1.000
_cell.length_c   1.000
_cell.angle_alpha   90.00
_cell.angle_beta   90.00
_cell.angle_gamma   90.00
#
_symmetry.space_group_name_H-M   'P 1'
#
loop_
_entity.id
_entity.type
_entity.pdbx_description
1 polymer ?
#
loop_
_entity_poly.entity_id
_entity_poly.type
_entity_poly.pdbx_seq_one_letter_code
_entity_poly.pdbx_strand_id
1 'polypeptide(L)'
;MTSISTVAFVGGTSVPTLFTPPAAPPLLSTSTKVVTHTATTAAQPRIASQSCSSFPAKLRSHRGLAPRCPAFSQLHRRRQPVTAIASRAPLCAALATALIGAAALAPAHAAQRTLQLSEDATHSKPVSAASVRGTPLAKAGAADRVCETGAKWLRVGFKQLKLSGYDSLVLTSSGGDKLVFEGKHWNDRSFTTRALRGECVDIQPYFSQPDSAFQLDRYDYSTVALDKATVVVAGAGDICDTSGNACQGTSDLIVSINPTAVFTAGDNAYNSGTLSEYNNRYAPTWGRFKALTSPSPGNHDYSTTGAKGYFDYFNGSGNQTGPAGDRSKGYYSWDVGDWHFIALNTMSGGTVAQSQIDWLKSDLAANTKPCTAAYFHHPLLSRGSYSGYSQVKPFWDALYAAKADLVLVGHDHNYQRYAKMDPNKAAASDGIRQVLVGTGGRAFYGISGSHALLEASNDSTFGVLKLTLTASGYTGDFVPRAGSSYTDHFTGTCNKGSGNPPTQTLTLNSVRDVTVKSGGSRDNGATLYADGSDGGQVLRGLMAWDLSSAAGKTITGAQVKLQVTDRSTGTYDLYAAGAAWTESNASYSGMSLGTKIGSVVPSATGAQHIALNAAGLQLVKSWAAGTVANNGVVLASSSSDGVDWSSREGANAPQLILTYTP
;
A
#
# COMPACT_ATOMS: atom_id res chain seq x y z
N MET A 1 -25.14 56.40 -5.58
CA MET A 1 -26.58 56.20 -5.82
C MET A 1 -27.16 55.46 -4.64
N THR A 2 -27.94 56.22 -3.88
CA THR A 2 -28.94 55.89 -2.83
C THR A 2 -29.80 54.66 -3.20
N SER A 3 -30.35 53.83 -2.30
CA SER A 3 -30.99 54.13 -1.01
C SER A 3 -30.95 52.97 0.01
N ILE A 4 -30.94 53.40 1.27
CA ILE A 4 -31.27 52.71 2.52
C ILE A 4 -32.79 52.84 2.78
N SER A 5 -33.40 51.89 3.52
CA SER A 5 -34.25 52.15 4.71
C SER A 5 -35.08 50.91 5.12
N THR A 6 -34.78 50.22 6.23
CA THR A 6 -35.11 50.41 7.67
C THR A 6 -36.45 49.81 8.14
N VAL A 7 -36.43 49.17 9.33
CA VAL A 7 -37.56 49.22 10.30
C VAL A 7 -37.96 47.90 10.98
N ALA A 8 -37.42 47.57 12.16
CA ALA A 8 -37.74 46.47 13.08
C ALA A 8 -39.05 46.60 13.92
N PHE A 9 -39.45 45.51 14.60
CA PHE A 9 -39.74 45.32 16.06
C PHE A 9 -40.74 44.15 16.31
N VAL A 10 -40.36 43.02 16.93
CA VAL A 10 -40.32 42.64 18.37
C VAL A 10 -41.66 42.18 18.99
N GLY A 11 -41.67 40.96 19.57
CA GLY A 11 -42.12 40.75 20.96
C GLY A 11 -43.19 39.70 21.27
N GLY A 12 -42.76 38.54 21.81
CA GLY A 12 -43.32 37.73 22.94
C GLY A 12 -44.78 37.20 22.87
N THR A 13 -45.21 36.17 23.60
CA THR A 13 -44.65 35.23 24.59
C THR A 13 -45.76 34.21 24.96
N SER A 14 -45.38 32.91 25.05
CA SER A 14 -45.82 31.84 26.00
C SER A 14 -47.28 31.32 26.20
N VAL A 15 -47.48 30.01 25.89
CA VAL A 15 -47.96 28.77 26.64
C VAL A 15 -49.21 28.91 27.59
N PRO A 16 -50.13 27.90 27.85
CA PRO A 16 -49.94 26.43 27.88
C PRO A 16 -51.13 25.43 27.55
N THR A 17 -50.77 24.14 27.32
CA THR A 17 -51.41 22.81 27.67
C THR A 17 -52.91 22.50 27.39
N LEU A 18 -53.44 21.29 27.06
CA LEU A 18 -53.18 19.88 27.44
C LEU A 18 -54.17 18.91 26.66
N PHE A 19 -53.91 17.58 26.70
CA PHE A 19 -54.81 16.39 26.53
C PHE A 19 -54.73 15.43 25.30
N THR A 20 -53.95 14.34 25.52
CA THR A 20 -54.19 12.87 25.37
C THR A 20 -54.34 12.09 24.03
N PRO A 21 -53.84 10.81 23.96
CA PRO A 21 -53.76 9.93 22.76
C PRO A 21 -54.73 8.72 22.80
N PRO A 22 -54.75 7.81 21.77
CA PRO A 22 -55.43 6.52 21.89
C PRO A 22 -54.53 5.26 21.75
N ALA A 23 -54.60 4.43 22.80
CA ALA A 23 -54.85 2.98 22.93
C ALA A 23 -54.29 1.87 21.97
N ALA A 24 -53.73 0.82 22.60
CA ALA A 24 -53.71 -0.61 22.20
C ALA A 24 -54.88 -1.37 22.87
N PRO A 25 -55.29 -2.65 22.56
CA PRO A 25 -54.55 -3.94 22.78
C PRO A 25 -55.05 -5.10 21.81
N PRO A 26 -54.92 -6.46 22.01
CA PRO A 26 -54.51 -7.26 23.18
C PRO A 26 -53.60 -8.51 23.00
N LEU A 27 -53.27 -9.07 24.17
CA LEU A 27 -52.42 -10.23 24.53
C LEU A 27 -53.10 -11.61 24.39
N LEU A 28 -52.30 -12.67 24.27
CA LEU A 28 -52.58 -14.05 24.70
C LEU A 28 -51.30 -14.73 25.25
N SER A 29 -51.48 -15.68 26.16
CA SER A 29 -50.60 -15.97 27.30
C SER A 29 -49.84 -17.32 27.25
N THR A 30 -48.73 -17.35 28.01
CA THR A 30 -48.19 -18.44 28.88
C THR A 30 -47.84 -19.83 28.31
N SER A 31 -46.58 -20.27 28.47
CA SER A 31 -46.18 -21.07 29.65
C SER A 31 -44.65 -21.16 29.82
N THR A 32 -44.24 -21.24 31.09
CA THR A 32 -42.87 -21.20 31.60
C THR A 32 -42.45 -22.61 32.06
N LYS A 33 -41.17 -22.98 31.96
CA LYS A 33 -40.53 -23.85 32.95
C LYS A 33 -39.08 -23.46 33.20
N VAL A 34 -38.86 -23.05 34.44
CA VAL A 34 -37.59 -22.74 35.12
C VAL A 34 -37.02 -24.05 35.70
N VAL A 35 -35.70 -24.25 35.65
CA VAL A 35 -34.90 -24.76 36.79
C VAL A 35 -33.51 -24.09 36.77
N THR A 36 -33.04 -23.83 37.98
CA THR A 36 -32.07 -22.85 38.49
C THR A 36 -30.69 -23.43 38.85
N HIS A 37 -29.69 -22.50 38.91
CA HIS A 37 -28.51 -22.42 39.82
C HIS A 37 -27.41 -23.52 39.70
N THR A 38 -26.09 -23.27 39.84
CA THR A 38 -25.33 -22.25 40.61
C THR A 38 -23.86 -22.19 40.16
N ALA A 39 -23.18 -21.10 40.57
CA ALA A 39 -21.77 -20.70 40.40
C ALA A 39 -20.70 -21.76 40.72
N THR A 40 -19.47 -21.70 40.20
CA THR A 40 -18.37 -20.94 40.85
C THR A 40 -17.09 -20.82 39.99
N THR A 41 -16.35 -19.75 40.32
CA THR A 41 -14.99 -19.28 40.00
C THR A 41 -13.87 -20.32 39.83
N ALA A 42 -12.91 -20.06 38.92
CA ALA A 42 -11.51 -19.66 39.23
C ALA A 42 -10.47 -20.05 38.16
N ALA A 43 -9.57 -19.09 37.89
CA ALA A 43 -8.13 -19.20 37.60
C ALA A 43 -7.57 -20.09 36.45
N GLN A 44 -6.81 -19.41 35.57
CA GLN A 44 -5.66 -19.88 34.78
C GLN A 44 -4.63 -20.67 35.63
N PRO A 45 -3.73 -21.53 35.07
CA PRO A 45 -2.76 -21.12 34.04
C PRO A 45 -2.26 -22.19 33.04
N ARG A 46 -1.34 -21.71 32.19
CA ARG A 46 -0.55 -22.35 31.11
C ARG A 46 0.23 -23.60 31.55
N ILE A 47 0.68 -24.37 30.54
CA ILE A 47 2.01 -25.01 30.28
C ILE A 47 1.73 -26.28 29.45
N ALA A 48 1.99 -26.30 28.15
CA ALA A 48 3.26 -26.51 27.44
C ALA A 48 3.70 -27.98 27.34
N SER A 49 3.87 -28.42 26.08
CA SER A 49 4.89 -29.38 25.59
C SER A 49 4.73 -30.85 26.09
N GLN A 50 5.10 -31.92 25.40
CA GLN A 50 6.07 -32.19 24.35
C GLN A 50 5.63 -33.39 23.50
N SER A 51 6.22 -33.43 22.31
CA SER A 51 6.51 -34.55 21.42
C SER A 51 6.82 -35.92 22.06
N CYS A 52 6.49 -37.00 21.35
CA CYS A 52 7.48 -38.02 20.93
C CYS A 52 6.88 -39.11 19.98
N SER A 53 7.56 -39.26 18.84
CA SER A 53 8.16 -40.50 18.31
C SER A 53 7.30 -41.71 17.85
N SER A 54 7.25 -41.86 16.51
CA SER A 54 7.76 -42.98 15.68
C SER A 54 7.30 -44.45 15.87
N PHE A 55 6.68 -44.98 14.78
CA PHE A 55 6.80 -46.32 14.12
C PHE A 55 6.58 -47.61 14.96
N PRO A 56 6.24 -48.80 14.39
CA PRO A 56 6.54 -49.29 13.03
C PRO A 56 5.44 -50.09 12.28
N ALA A 57 5.80 -50.53 11.07
CA ALA A 57 5.01 -51.28 10.08
C ALA A 57 4.92 -52.80 10.33
N LYS A 58 3.89 -53.46 9.77
CA LYS A 58 4.00 -54.81 9.14
C LYS A 58 2.75 -55.22 8.31
N LEU A 59 3.04 -55.96 7.23
CA LEU A 59 2.19 -56.52 6.15
C LEU A 59 1.19 -57.62 6.57
N ARG A 60 0.15 -57.86 5.73
CA ARG A 60 -0.10 -59.17 5.07
C ARG A 60 -1.20 -59.19 3.97
N SER A 61 -0.77 -59.67 2.78
CA SER A 61 -1.38 -60.59 1.77
C SER A 61 -2.89 -60.63 1.44
N HIS A 62 -3.23 -60.71 0.14
CA HIS A 62 -3.75 -61.95 -0.50
C HIS A 62 -3.79 -61.93 -2.05
N ARG A 63 -3.64 -63.15 -2.60
CA ARG A 63 -3.70 -63.77 -3.97
C ARG A 63 -4.75 -63.15 -4.93
N GLY A 64 -4.68 -63.16 -6.27
CA GLY A 64 -4.24 -64.12 -7.31
C GLY A 64 -5.44 -64.29 -8.28
N LEU A 65 -5.41 -64.01 -9.58
CA LEU A 65 -5.06 -64.88 -10.73
C LEU A 65 -5.57 -64.18 -12.02
N ALA A 66 -4.80 -64.26 -13.11
CA ALA A 66 -5.15 -63.83 -14.49
C ALA A 66 -5.84 -65.00 -15.26
N PRO A 67 -5.95 -65.06 -16.63
CA PRO A 67 -5.72 -64.09 -17.72
C PRO A 67 -6.78 -64.15 -18.88
N ARG A 68 -6.65 -63.30 -19.92
CA ARG A 68 -6.65 -63.70 -21.37
C ARG A 68 -6.52 -62.51 -22.34
N CYS A 69 -5.64 -62.71 -23.33
CA CYS A 69 -5.39 -61.93 -24.57
C CYS A 69 -6.31 -62.43 -25.71
N PRO A 70 -6.49 -61.73 -26.87
CA PRO A 70 -5.53 -61.87 -27.99
C PRO A 70 -5.37 -60.67 -28.98
N ALA A 71 -4.11 -60.40 -29.34
CA ALA A 71 -3.45 -60.49 -30.66
C ALA A 71 -3.93 -59.81 -32.00
N PHE A 72 -2.90 -59.31 -32.71
CA PHE A 72 -2.61 -59.24 -34.18
C PHE A 72 -3.20 -58.16 -35.12
N SER A 73 -2.29 -57.39 -35.74
CA SER A 73 -2.14 -57.27 -37.22
C SER A 73 -0.86 -56.49 -37.63
N GLN A 74 -0.15 -56.98 -38.66
CA GLN A 74 1.05 -56.42 -39.30
C GLN A 74 0.72 -55.73 -40.65
N LEU A 75 1.63 -54.87 -41.16
CA LEU A 75 2.12 -54.80 -42.57
C LEU A 75 3.10 -53.59 -42.69
N HIS A 76 4.42 -53.76 -42.87
CA HIS A 76 5.21 -54.00 -44.10
C HIS A 76 5.61 -52.76 -44.95
N ARG A 77 6.89 -52.33 -44.90
CA ARG A 77 7.93 -52.48 -45.98
C ARG A 77 9.11 -51.46 -45.90
N ARG A 78 10.33 -52.04 -45.79
CA ARG A 78 11.65 -51.79 -46.45
C ARG A 78 11.93 -50.42 -47.13
N ARG A 79 13.13 -49.81 -47.15
CA ARG A 79 14.53 -50.28 -47.28
C ARG A 79 15.55 -49.27 -46.68
N GLN A 80 16.69 -49.79 -46.21
CA GLN A 80 17.99 -49.16 -45.88
C GLN A 80 18.88 -48.97 -47.15
N PRO A 81 20.18 -48.55 -47.14
CA PRO A 81 21.18 -48.40 -46.04
C PRO A 81 22.20 -47.21 -46.18
N VAL A 82 23.29 -47.29 -45.39
CA VAL A 82 24.67 -46.74 -45.55
C VAL A 82 24.97 -45.60 -44.54
N THR A 83 25.91 -45.66 -43.58
CA THR A 83 27.10 -46.51 -43.33
C THR A 83 27.45 -46.50 -41.84
N ALA A 84 28.00 -47.60 -41.34
CA ALA A 84 28.60 -47.77 -40.03
C ALA A 84 30.09 -47.36 -40.03
N ILE A 85 30.61 -46.83 -38.91
CA ILE A 85 31.88 -47.29 -38.32
C ILE A 85 31.74 -47.26 -36.79
N ALA A 86 32.02 -48.41 -36.19
CA ALA A 86 32.11 -48.67 -34.77
C ALA A 86 33.58 -48.77 -34.35
N SER A 87 33.91 -48.41 -33.11
CA SER A 87 34.99 -49.09 -32.37
C SER A 87 35.01 -48.79 -30.86
N ARG A 88 34.56 -49.80 -30.11
CA ARG A 88 35.18 -50.45 -28.91
C ARG A 88 35.51 -49.64 -27.63
N ALA A 89 34.92 -50.12 -26.53
CA ALA A 89 35.27 -49.94 -25.11
C ALA A 89 36.44 -50.87 -24.67
N PRO A 90 36.74 -51.12 -23.37
CA PRO A 90 36.70 -50.33 -22.11
C PRO A 90 38.06 -50.40 -21.34
N LEU A 91 38.29 -49.61 -20.26
CA LEU A 91 39.11 -50.04 -19.10
C LEU A 91 39.00 -49.10 -17.89
N CYS A 92 39.01 -49.73 -16.72
CA CYS A 92 38.71 -49.21 -15.39
C CYS A 92 39.77 -48.27 -14.76
N ALA A 93 39.25 -47.26 -14.06
CA ALA A 93 39.60 -46.74 -12.73
C ALA A 93 41.07 -46.68 -12.24
N ALA A 94 41.55 -45.46 -11.97
CA ALA A 94 42.15 -45.09 -10.68
C ALA A 94 42.18 -43.55 -10.50
N LEU A 95 42.05 -43.13 -9.23
CA LEU A 95 41.70 -41.80 -8.71
C LEU A 95 42.66 -40.64 -9.09
N ALA A 96 42.07 -39.46 -9.34
CA ALA A 96 42.65 -38.18 -8.94
C ALA A 96 41.53 -37.20 -8.54
N THR A 97 41.55 -36.83 -7.27
CA THR A 97 40.67 -35.88 -6.61
C THR A 97 40.84 -34.48 -7.19
N ALA A 98 39.78 -33.90 -7.74
CA ALA A 98 39.68 -32.46 -7.94
C ALA A 98 38.27 -32.01 -7.55
N LEU A 99 38.15 -31.44 -6.35
CA LEU A 99 37.02 -30.62 -5.96
C LEU A 99 36.96 -29.42 -6.91
N ILE A 100 35.96 -29.38 -7.79
CA ILE A 100 35.45 -28.12 -8.33
C ILE A 100 33.94 -28.15 -8.15
N GLY A 101 33.49 -27.37 -7.17
CA GLY A 101 32.09 -27.03 -7.00
C GLY A 101 31.60 -26.29 -8.23
N ALA A 102 30.71 -26.94 -8.97
CA ALA A 102 29.82 -26.28 -9.90
C ALA A 102 28.39 -26.66 -9.49
N ALA A 103 27.91 -26.03 -8.41
CA ALA A 103 26.47 -25.88 -8.23
C ALA A 103 26.01 -24.95 -9.36
N ALA A 104 25.66 -25.54 -10.50
CA ALA A 104 24.96 -24.86 -11.57
C ALA A 104 23.62 -24.38 -10.99
N LEU A 105 23.59 -23.12 -10.55
CA LEU A 105 22.34 -22.44 -10.25
C LEU A 105 21.63 -22.20 -11.57
N ALA A 106 20.69 -23.10 -11.90
CA ALA A 106 19.62 -22.75 -12.80
C ALA A 106 18.97 -21.43 -12.28
N PRO A 107 18.72 -20.43 -13.13
CA PRO A 107 18.02 -19.23 -12.68
C PRO A 107 16.62 -19.66 -12.24
N ALA A 108 16.37 -19.59 -10.93
CA ALA A 108 15.03 -19.76 -10.38
C ALA A 108 14.15 -18.69 -11.01
N HIS A 109 13.17 -19.11 -11.82
CA HIS A 109 12.14 -18.19 -12.29
C HIS A 109 11.32 -17.76 -11.06
N ALA A 110 10.99 -16.48 -10.94
CA ALA A 110 10.11 -16.00 -9.88
C ALA A 110 8.80 -16.80 -9.90
N ALA A 111 8.34 -17.27 -8.73
CA ALA A 111 7.12 -18.03 -8.59
C ALA A 111 5.86 -17.18 -8.85
N GLN A 112 5.95 -15.86 -8.62
CA GLN A 112 4.88 -14.91 -8.88
C GLN A 112 5.37 -13.73 -9.73
N ARG A 113 4.56 -13.30 -10.70
CA ARG A 113 4.84 -12.18 -11.59
C ARG A 113 3.74 -11.14 -11.50
N THR A 114 4.11 -9.91 -11.17
CA THR A 114 3.22 -8.73 -11.29
C THR A 114 3.55 -8.04 -12.60
N LEU A 115 2.61 -8.07 -13.54
CA LEU A 115 2.76 -7.43 -14.85
C LEU A 115 2.67 -5.90 -14.69
N GLN A 116 3.64 -5.15 -15.19
CA GLN A 116 3.55 -3.69 -15.33
C GLN A 116 3.15 -3.33 -16.75
N LEU A 117 1.95 -2.75 -16.91
CA LEU A 117 1.47 -2.13 -18.13
C LEU A 117 2.07 -0.72 -18.26
N SER A 118 2.50 -0.37 -19.46
CA SER A 118 3.10 0.93 -19.77
C SER A 118 2.00 1.97 -19.99
N GLU A 119 2.17 3.15 -19.38
CA GLU A 119 1.36 4.34 -19.65
C GLU A 119 1.95 5.16 -20.80
N ASP A 120 1.18 6.14 -21.29
CA ASP A 120 1.59 6.99 -22.40
C ASP A 120 2.91 7.72 -22.09
N ALA A 121 3.72 7.94 -23.14
CA ALA A 121 5.04 8.57 -23.03
C ALA A 121 6.02 7.90 -22.04
N THR A 122 5.78 6.64 -21.68
CA THR A 122 6.72 5.81 -20.92
C THR A 122 7.53 4.92 -21.86
N HIS A 123 8.83 4.93 -21.67
CA HIS A 123 9.77 4.11 -22.42
C HIS A 123 10.40 3.06 -21.49
N SER A 124 10.77 1.91 -22.05
CA SER A 124 11.36 0.81 -21.29
C SER A 124 12.72 0.45 -21.90
N LYS A 125 13.75 0.29 -21.07
CA LYS A 125 15.11 -0.10 -21.49
C LYS A 125 15.59 -1.32 -20.70
N PRO A 126 16.15 -2.35 -21.35
CA PRO A 126 16.69 -3.51 -20.67
C PRO A 126 17.96 -3.15 -19.88
N VAL A 127 18.17 -3.82 -18.76
CA VAL A 127 19.40 -3.73 -17.95
C VAL A 127 20.29 -4.92 -18.27
N SER A 128 21.46 -4.68 -18.85
CA SER A 128 22.29 -5.73 -19.44
C SER A 128 23.12 -6.56 -18.45
N ALA A 129 23.34 -6.12 -17.19
CA ALA A 129 24.27 -6.84 -16.29
C ALA A 129 24.12 -6.63 -14.76
N ALA A 130 23.00 -6.13 -14.21
CA ALA A 130 22.88 -5.93 -12.75
C ALA A 130 22.32 -7.17 -12.03
N SER A 131 23.14 -8.23 -11.93
CA SER A 131 22.87 -9.38 -11.03
C SER A 131 23.90 -9.38 -9.91
N VAL A 132 23.48 -9.03 -8.69
CA VAL A 132 24.35 -8.99 -7.51
C VAL A 132 23.93 -10.10 -6.55
N ARG A 133 24.88 -10.96 -6.17
CA ARG A 133 24.72 -11.98 -5.12
C ARG A 133 25.40 -11.52 -3.83
N GLY A 134 24.86 -11.93 -2.70
CA GLY A 134 25.40 -11.65 -1.38
C GLY A 134 26.81 -12.19 -1.23
N THR A 135 27.78 -11.28 -1.14
CA THR A 135 29.04 -11.51 -0.43
C THR A 135 29.02 -10.66 0.84
N PRO A 136 29.61 -11.11 1.96
CA PRO A 136 29.74 -10.28 3.15
C PRO A 136 30.42 -8.96 2.77
N LEU A 137 29.78 -7.82 3.08
CA LEU A 137 30.23 -6.47 2.69
C LEU A 137 30.24 -6.20 1.17
N ALA A 138 29.33 -6.79 0.39
CA ALA A 138 29.06 -6.31 -0.96
C ALA A 138 28.63 -4.82 -0.90
N LYS A 139 29.60 -3.91 -1.00
CA LYS A 139 29.36 -2.49 -1.25
C LYS A 139 29.06 -2.34 -2.73
N ALA A 140 28.02 -1.58 -3.06
CA ALA A 140 27.76 -1.15 -4.43
C ALA A 140 29.06 -0.69 -5.10
N GLY A 141 29.36 -1.26 -6.26
CA GLY A 141 30.39 -0.74 -7.13
C GLY A 141 29.82 0.42 -7.96
N ALA A 142 30.65 1.10 -8.76
CA ALA A 142 30.19 2.11 -9.71
C ALA A 142 29.20 1.59 -10.78
N ALA A 143 28.85 0.30 -10.77
CA ALA A 143 27.99 -0.40 -11.71
C ALA A 143 26.53 -0.60 -11.24
N ASP A 144 26.15 -0.13 -10.03
CA ASP A 144 24.81 -0.34 -9.46
C ASP A 144 23.91 0.93 -9.55
N ARG A 145 23.87 1.55 -10.74
CA ARG A 145 23.08 2.75 -11.02
C ARG A 145 22.39 2.61 -12.38
N VAL A 146 21.12 3.01 -12.45
CA VAL A 146 20.41 3.21 -13.73
C VAL A 146 20.20 4.70 -13.95
N CYS A 147 20.48 5.19 -15.16
CA CYS A 147 20.31 6.60 -15.52
C CYS A 147 19.70 6.75 -16.89
N GLU A 148 18.90 7.79 -17.04
CA GLU A 148 18.39 8.27 -18.32
C GLU A 148 18.36 9.79 -18.33
N THR A 149 19.16 10.40 -19.21
CA THR A 149 19.21 11.85 -19.37
C THR A 149 17.86 12.41 -19.80
N GLY A 150 17.40 13.46 -19.14
CA GLY A 150 16.11 14.10 -19.42
C GLY A 150 14.90 13.41 -18.77
N ALA A 151 15.07 12.24 -18.15
CA ALA A 151 13.98 11.59 -17.43
C ALA A 151 13.54 12.41 -16.21
N LYS A 152 12.22 12.49 -16.00
CA LYS A 152 11.64 13.10 -14.80
C LYS A 152 11.44 12.09 -13.68
N TRP A 153 11.38 10.81 -14.03
CA TRP A 153 11.30 9.70 -13.11
C TRP A 153 11.75 8.40 -13.78
N LEU A 154 12.12 7.42 -12.97
CA LEU A 154 12.41 6.04 -13.36
C LEU A 154 11.63 5.04 -12.49
N ARG A 155 11.27 3.90 -13.06
CA ARG A 155 10.86 2.71 -12.31
C ARG A 155 11.86 1.59 -12.56
N VAL A 156 12.25 0.88 -11.51
CA VAL A 156 13.21 -0.22 -11.62
C VAL A 156 12.47 -1.55 -11.67
N GLY A 157 12.73 -2.34 -12.71
CA GLY A 157 12.18 -3.69 -12.90
C GLY A 157 13.07 -4.73 -12.26
N PHE A 158 12.50 -5.48 -11.31
CA PHE A 158 13.12 -6.63 -10.68
C PHE A 158 12.59 -7.90 -11.31
N LYS A 159 13.48 -8.67 -11.93
CA LYS A 159 13.20 -10.06 -12.28
C LYS A 159 13.15 -10.94 -11.04
N GLN A 160 14.00 -10.65 -10.06
CA GLN A 160 14.00 -11.32 -8.75
C GLN A 160 14.60 -10.40 -7.69
N LEU A 161 14.04 -10.42 -6.50
CA LEU A 161 14.65 -9.92 -5.28
C LEU A 161 14.52 -11.01 -4.20
N LYS A 162 15.62 -11.38 -3.57
CA LYS A 162 15.65 -12.31 -2.44
C LYS A 162 16.42 -11.67 -1.31
N LEU A 163 15.80 -11.54 -0.14
CA LEU A 163 16.41 -11.03 1.07
C LEU A 163 16.34 -12.09 2.18
N SER A 164 17.41 -12.20 2.96
CA SER A 164 17.57 -13.15 4.07
C SER A 164 17.98 -12.44 5.36
N GLY A 165 17.45 -12.89 6.48
CA GLY A 165 17.74 -12.30 7.80
C GLY A 165 17.32 -10.83 7.86
N TYR A 166 18.28 -9.96 8.21
CA TYR A 166 18.12 -8.51 8.32
C TYR A 166 18.71 -7.74 7.12
N ASP A 167 18.97 -8.44 6.02
CA ASP A 167 19.51 -7.81 4.82
C ASP A 167 18.49 -6.87 4.18
N SER A 168 19.00 -5.83 3.53
CA SER A 168 18.17 -4.83 2.86
C SER A 168 18.75 -4.40 1.51
N LEU A 169 17.89 -3.84 0.67
CA LEU A 169 18.26 -3.18 -0.58
C LEU A 169 17.67 -1.77 -0.57
N VAL A 170 18.48 -0.76 -0.85
CA VAL A 170 18.05 0.64 -0.83
C VAL A 170 18.21 1.24 -2.21
N LEU A 171 17.12 1.77 -2.76
CA LEU A 171 17.13 2.57 -3.97
C LEU A 171 17.07 4.04 -3.58
N THR A 172 17.99 4.85 -4.11
CA THR A 172 18.02 6.31 -3.92
C THR A 172 18.05 6.97 -5.28
N SER A 173 17.12 7.89 -5.52
CA SER A 173 17.04 8.60 -6.78
C SER A 173 17.67 9.99 -6.71
N SER A 174 18.13 10.48 -7.86
CA SER A 174 18.62 11.85 -8.02
C SER A 174 17.58 12.92 -7.70
N GLY A 175 16.29 12.61 -7.77
CA GLY A 175 15.19 13.48 -7.31
C GLY A 175 14.90 13.39 -5.81
N GLY A 176 15.72 12.68 -5.04
CA GLY A 176 15.63 12.58 -3.58
C GLY A 176 14.70 11.48 -3.04
N ASP A 177 14.05 10.70 -3.91
CA ASP A 177 13.24 9.57 -3.44
C ASP A 177 14.12 8.43 -2.93
N LYS A 178 13.67 7.82 -1.83
CA LYS A 178 14.28 6.63 -1.25
C LYS A 178 13.24 5.51 -1.17
N LEU A 179 13.66 4.29 -1.52
CA LEU A 179 12.87 3.07 -1.35
C LEU A 179 13.75 2.02 -0.66
N VAL A 180 13.26 1.45 0.44
CA VAL A 180 13.98 0.44 1.23
C VAL A 180 13.21 -0.86 1.15
N PHE A 181 13.89 -1.93 0.75
CA PHE A 181 13.39 -3.29 0.78
C PHE A 181 14.00 -4.01 1.98
N GLU A 182 13.14 -4.49 2.88
CA GLU A 182 13.52 -5.19 4.12
C GLU A 182 12.56 -6.34 4.44
N GLY A 183 13.10 -7.45 4.95
CA GLY A 183 12.31 -8.67 5.16
C GLY A 183 12.07 -9.45 3.87
N LYS A 184 11.11 -10.38 3.89
CA LYS A 184 10.98 -11.44 2.85
C LYS A 184 9.80 -11.24 1.88
N HIS A 185 9.19 -10.06 1.84
CA HIS A 185 7.95 -9.82 1.09
C HIS A 185 8.09 -9.95 -0.42
N TRP A 186 9.27 -9.67 -0.97
CA TRP A 186 9.54 -9.72 -2.42
C TRP A 186 10.18 -11.02 -2.88
N ASN A 187 10.46 -11.94 -1.95
CA ASN A 187 11.05 -13.23 -2.29
C ASN A 187 10.16 -13.96 -3.29
N ASP A 188 10.79 -14.54 -4.31
CA ASP A 188 10.14 -15.31 -5.38
C ASP A 188 9.13 -14.50 -6.23
N ARG A 189 9.26 -13.17 -6.25
CA ARG A 189 8.42 -12.27 -7.05
C ARG A 189 9.24 -11.46 -8.06
N SER A 190 8.69 -11.30 -9.26
CA SER A 190 9.12 -10.26 -10.21
C SER A 190 8.13 -9.10 -10.17
N PHE A 191 8.63 -7.87 -10.08
CA PHE A 191 7.80 -6.68 -9.92
C PHE A 191 8.53 -5.43 -10.46
N THR A 192 7.80 -4.33 -10.62
CA THR A 192 8.35 -3.03 -10.97
C THR A 192 8.09 -2.06 -9.82
N THR A 193 9.09 -1.26 -9.43
CA THR A 193 8.91 -0.29 -8.34
C THR A 193 7.87 0.77 -8.69
N ARG A 194 7.38 1.52 -7.69
CA ARG A 194 6.83 2.87 -7.95
C ARG A 194 7.85 3.75 -8.69
N ALA A 195 7.37 4.82 -9.32
CA ALA A 195 8.25 5.83 -9.88
C ALA A 195 9.11 6.49 -8.80
N LEU A 196 10.37 6.72 -9.15
CA LEU A 196 11.40 7.41 -8.38
C LEU A 196 11.86 8.62 -9.20
N ARG A 197 11.76 9.82 -8.63
CA ARG A 197 11.97 11.09 -9.34
C ARG A 197 13.43 11.33 -9.73
N GLY A 198 13.63 12.08 -10.80
CA GLY A 198 14.93 12.44 -11.34
C GLY A 198 15.38 11.53 -12.46
N GLU A 199 16.65 11.67 -12.85
CA GLU A 199 17.26 11.06 -14.02
C GLU A 199 18.02 9.76 -13.71
N CYS A 200 18.41 9.56 -12.45
CA CYS A 200 19.17 8.40 -12.01
C CYS A 200 18.59 7.77 -10.74
N VAL A 201 18.77 6.45 -10.61
CA VAL A 201 18.51 5.66 -9.39
C VAL A 201 19.76 4.84 -9.05
N ASP A 202 20.32 5.12 -7.88
CA ASP A 202 21.34 4.32 -7.21
C ASP A 202 20.72 3.12 -6.51
N ILE A 203 21.32 1.95 -6.68
CA ILE A 203 20.87 0.67 -6.10
C ILE A 203 21.96 0.19 -5.13
N GLN A 204 21.68 0.29 -3.83
CA GLN A 204 22.63 -0.01 -2.79
C GLN A 204 22.22 -1.27 -2.01
N PRO A 205 22.86 -2.42 -2.22
CA PRO A 205 22.66 -3.60 -1.39
C PRO A 205 23.36 -3.45 -0.03
N TYR A 206 22.72 -4.00 1.01
CA TYR A 206 23.28 -4.19 2.34
C TYR A 206 23.10 -5.67 2.72
N PHE A 207 23.92 -6.51 2.11
CA PHE A 207 23.83 -7.97 2.26
C PHE A 207 24.89 -8.50 3.21
N SER A 208 24.46 -9.23 4.22
CA SER A 208 25.28 -9.99 5.15
C SER A 208 25.17 -11.50 4.91
N GLN A 209 24.09 -11.94 4.24
CA GLN A 209 23.80 -13.35 3.97
C GLN A 209 24.10 -13.71 2.52
N PRO A 210 24.71 -14.87 2.24
CA PRO A 210 25.02 -15.32 0.87
C PRO A 210 23.76 -15.62 0.04
N ASP A 211 22.63 -15.84 0.70
CA ASP A 211 21.34 -16.13 0.06
C ASP A 211 20.58 -14.89 -0.41
N SER A 212 21.01 -13.69 0.00
CA SER A 212 20.42 -12.44 -0.47
C SER A 212 20.96 -12.10 -1.86
N ALA A 213 20.09 -11.72 -2.78
CA ALA A 213 20.46 -11.38 -4.14
C ALA A 213 19.35 -10.59 -4.83
N PHE A 214 19.71 -9.82 -5.85
CA PHE A 214 18.74 -9.25 -6.77
C PHE A 214 19.18 -9.40 -8.22
N GLN A 215 18.21 -9.44 -9.11
CA GLN A 215 18.37 -9.40 -10.55
C GLN A 215 17.40 -8.39 -11.15
N LEU A 216 17.94 -7.37 -11.80
CA LEU A 216 17.16 -6.44 -12.60
C LEU A 216 16.95 -6.99 -14.01
N ASP A 217 15.85 -6.62 -14.66
CA ASP A 217 15.62 -6.90 -16.09
C ASP A 217 15.50 -5.64 -16.94
N ARG A 218 14.89 -4.57 -16.41
CA ARG A 218 14.66 -3.32 -17.12
C ARG A 218 14.53 -2.14 -16.18
N TYR A 219 14.52 -0.94 -16.76
CA TYR A 219 13.94 0.23 -16.12
C TYR A 219 12.99 0.93 -17.09
N ASP A 220 11.93 1.51 -16.53
CA ASP A 220 11.01 2.37 -17.26
C ASP A 220 11.32 3.84 -16.92
N TYR A 221 11.09 4.76 -17.86
CA TYR A 221 11.28 6.18 -17.63
C TYR A 221 10.32 7.01 -18.49
N SER A 222 10.13 8.27 -18.10
CA SER A 222 9.45 9.27 -18.93
C SER A 222 10.10 10.64 -18.79
N THR A 223 10.01 11.44 -19.85
CA THR A 223 10.35 12.86 -19.85
C THR A 223 9.19 13.74 -19.39
N VAL A 224 7.99 13.15 -19.19
CA VAL A 224 6.82 13.82 -18.63
C VAL A 224 6.94 13.82 -17.10
N ALA A 225 6.65 14.97 -16.48
CA ALA A 225 6.66 15.09 -15.03
C ALA A 225 5.68 14.12 -14.38
N LEU A 226 6.06 13.52 -13.24
CA LEU A 226 5.30 12.44 -12.61
C LEU A 226 3.87 12.87 -12.21
N ASP A 227 3.67 14.13 -11.83
CA ASP A 227 2.36 14.69 -11.50
C ASP A 227 1.47 14.94 -12.73
N LYS A 228 2.04 14.83 -13.93
CA LYS A 228 1.35 14.94 -15.22
C LYS A 228 1.23 13.59 -15.94
N ALA A 229 1.92 12.56 -15.46
CA ALA A 229 1.78 11.20 -15.99
C ALA A 229 0.37 10.69 -15.66
N THR A 230 -0.39 10.37 -16.71
CA THR A 230 -1.74 9.84 -16.59
C THR A 230 -1.86 8.53 -17.33
N VAL A 231 -2.69 7.63 -16.80
CA VAL A 231 -3.05 6.39 -17.47
C VAL A 231 -4.54 6.13 -17.35
N VAL A 232 -5.15 5.60 -18.42
CA VAL A 232 -6.60 5.36 -18.47
C VAL A 232 -6.90 3.88 -18.35
N VAL A 233 -7.76 3.53 -17.41
CA VAL A 233 -8.33 2.20 -17.23
C VAL A 233 -9.84 2.30 -17.35
N ALA A 234 -10.49 1.41 -18.09
CA ALA A 234 -11.95 1.42 -18.21
C ALA A 234 -12.56 0.04 -17.98
N GLY A 235 -13.82 -0.03 -17.56
CA GLY A 235 -14.46 -1.33 -17.35
C GLY A 235 -15.87 -1.27 -16.78
N ALA A 236 -16.49 -2.44 -16.71
CA ALA A 236 -17.81 -2.69 -16.14
C ALA A 236 -17.92 -4.16 -15.68
N GLY A 237 -18.94 -4.48 -14.91
CA GLY A 237 -19.41 -5.85 -14.66
C GLY A 237 -20.70 -6.14 -15.43
N ASP A 238 -21.12 -7.41 -15.39
CA ASP A 238 -22.47 -7.83 -15.83
C ASP A 238 -22.71 -7.48 -17.31
N ILE A 239 -21.82 -8.01 -18.15
CA ILE A 239 -21.52 -7.45 -19.47
C ILE A 239 -22.53 -7.93 -20.53
N CYS A 240 -22.31 -9.11 -21.11
CA CYS A 240 -23.09 -9.53 -22.27
C CYS A 240 -24.23 -10.46 -21.86
N ASP A 241 -25.46 -9.99 -22.08
CA ASP A 241 -26.70 -10.75 -21.93
C ASP A 241 -26.77 -11.98 -22.86
N THR A 242 -27.90 -12.69 -22.83
CA THR A 242 -28.07 -13.90 -23.65
C THR A 242 -28.13 -13.61 -25.16
N SER A 243 -28.42 -12.37 -25.57
CA SER A 243 -28.39 -11.96 -26.98
C SER A 243 -26.97 -11.62 -27.48
N GLY A 244 -26.09 -11.14 -26.60
CA GLY A 244 -24.77 -10.63 -26.97
C GLY A 244 -24.79 -9.22 -27.57
N ASN A 245 -25.96 -8.67 -27.88
CA ASN A 245 -26.11 -7.37 -28.51
C ASN A 245 -26.21 -6.23 -27.49
N ALA A 246 -26.68 -6.51 -26.27
CA ALA A 246 -26.90 -5.47 -25.26
C ALA A 246 -25.59 -4.80 -24.79
N CYS A 247 -24.48 -5.53 -24.84
CA CYS A 247 -23.14 -5.04 -24.49
C CYS A 247 -22.41 -4.32 -25.63
N GLN A 248 -23.00 -4.22 -26.83
CA GLN A 248 -22.34 -3.53 -27.95
C GLN A 248 -22.11 -2.04 -27.65
N GLY A 249 -23.11 -1.37 -27.08
CA GLY A 249 -23.02 0.06 -26.78
C GLY A 249 -21.92 0.38 -25.76
N THR A 250 -21.78 -0.41 -24.70
CA THR A 250 -20.69 -0.24 -23.70
C THR A 250 -19.34 -0.61 -24.28
N SER A 251 -19.30 -1.59 -25.18
CA SER A 251 -18.11 -1.94 -25.93
C SER A 251 -17.65 -0.78 -26.83
N ASP A 252 -18.55 -0.09 -27.51
CA ASP A 252 -18.22 1.07 -28.36
C ASP A 252 -17.68 2.24 -27.54
N LEU A 253 -18.14 2.42 -26.29
CA LEU A 253 -17.56 3.40 -25.37
C LEU A 253 -16.09 3.10 -25.09
N ILE A 254 -15.72 1.85 -24.85
CA ILE A 254 -14.31 1.47 -24.60
C ILE A 254 -13.45 1.77 -25.82
N VAL A 255 -13.97 1.58 -27.05
CA VAL A 255 -13.26 2.04 -28.26
C VAL A 255 -13.03 3.55 -28.22
N SER A 256 -14.06 4.33 -27.91
CA SER A 256 -13.97 5.79 -27.86
C SER A 256 -13.04 6.31 -26.76
N ILE A 257 -12.97 5.60 -25.63
CA ILE A 257 -12.11 5.95 -24.49
C ILE A 257 -10.64 5.62 -24.80
N ASN A 258 -10.39 4.57 -25.59
CA ASN A 258 -9.06 4.08 -25.93
C ASN A 258 -8.15 3.89 -24.69
N PRO A 259 -8.55 3.03 -23.73
CA PRO A 259 -7.82 2.87 -22.47
C PRO A 259 -6.54 2.03 -22.64
N THR A 260 -5.59 2.21 -21.73
CA THR A 260 -4.40 1.36 -21.59
C THR A 260 -4.74 -0.05 -21.11
N ALA A 261 -5.77 -0.18 -20.26
CA ALA A 261 -6.22 -1.46 -19.74
C ALA A 261 -7.75 -1.49 -19.58
N VAL A 262 -8.31 -2.69 -19.69
CA VAL A 262 -9.72 -2.95 -19.44
C VAL A 262 -9.86 -3.89 -18.24
N PHE A 263 -10.72 -3.55 -17.28
CA PHE A 263 -11.11 -4.49 -16.22
C PHE A 263 -12.52 -5.01 -16.46
N THR A 264 -12.81 -6.20 -15.93
CA THR A 264 -14.19 -6.67 -15.80
C THR A 264 -14.50 -7.05 -14.36
N ALA A 265 -15.66 -6.65 -13.85
CA ALA A 265 -16.09 -6.93 -12.48
C ALA A 265 -16.97 -8.19 -12.39
N GLY A 266 -16.62 -9.24 -13.15
CA GLY A 266 -17.32 -10.53 -13.17
C GLY A 266 -18.56 -10.56 -14.07
N ASP A 267 -19.05 -11.78 -14.29
CA ASP A 267 -20.22 -12.10 -15.10
C ASP A 267 -20.12 -11.56 -16.53
N ASN A 268 -19.07 -11.99 -17.22
CA ASN A 268 -18.72 -11.42 -18.52
C ASN A 268 -19.60 -11.97 -19.66
N ALA A 269 -19.91 -13.27 -19.61
CA ALA A 269 -20.70 -13.95 -20.63
C ALA A 269 -21.83 -14.78 -20.00
N TYR A 270 -23.04 -14.25 -20.04
CA TYR A 270 -24.21 -14.96 -19.52
C TYR A 270 -24.62 -16.11 -20.44
N ASN A 271 -25.39 -17.09 -19.96
CA ASN A 271 -25.87 -17.23 -18.58
C ASN A 271 -25.03 -18.16 -17.72
N SER A 272 -24.10 -18.92 -18.29
CA SER A 272 -23.33 -19.89 -17.54
C SER A 272 -21.82 -19.83 -17.76
N GLY A 273 -21.32 -18.79 -18.44
CA GLY A 273 -19.89 -18.60 -18.68
C GLY A 273 -19.26 -19.75 -19.48
N THR A 274 -20.03 -20.46 -20.30
CA THR A 274 -19.50 -21.51 -21.15
C THR A 274 -18.59 -20.91 -22.24
N LEU A 275 -17.63 -21.69 -22.76
CA LEU A 275 -16.77 -21.21 -23.85
C LEU A 275 -17.58 -20.79 -25.09
N SER A 276 -18.70 -21.50 -25.36
CA SER A 276 -19.63 -21.13 -26.44
C SER A 276 -20.26 -19.75 -26.21
N GLU A 277 -20.68 -19.45 -24.98
CA GLU A 277 -21.24 -18.13 -24.64
C GLU A 277 -20.18 -17.04 -24.73
N TYR A 278 -18.96 -17.30 -24.29
CA TYR A 278 -17.85 -16.37 -24.51
C TYR A 278 -17.63 -16.10 -25.99
N ASN A 279 -17.52 -17.14 -26.83
CA ASN A 279 -17.26 -16.99 -28.26
C ASN A 279 -18.42 -16.32 -29.02
N ASN A 280 -19.67 -16.57 -28.62
CA ASN A 280 -20.83 -16.10 -29.37
C ASN A 280 -21.46 -14.80 -28.82
N ARG A 281 -21.20 -14.42 -27.56
CA ARG A 281 -21.83 -13.26 -26.90
C ARG A 281 -20.84 -12.19 -26.49
N TYR A 282 -19.72 -12.59 -25.87
CA TYR A 282 -18.69 -11.65 -25.42
C TYR A 282 -17.70 -11.30 -26.54
N ALA A 283 -17.22 -12.31 -27.27
CA ALA A 283 -16.17 -12.16 -28.26
C ALA A 283 -16.51 -11.18 -29.41
N PRO A 284 -17.75 -11.17 -29.96
CA PRO A 284 -18.10 -10.28 -31.06
C PRO A 284 -18.06 -8.78 -30.69
N THR A 285 -18.20 -8.44 -29.41
CA THR A 285 -18.22 -7.05 -28.93
C THR A 285 -17.01 -6.78 -28.05
N TRP A 286 -17.06 -7.14 -26.76
CA TRP A 286 -15.98 -6.90 -25.80
C TRP A 286 -14.71 -7.72 -26.06
N GLY A 287 -14.80 -8.81 -26.82
CA GLY A 287 -13.62 -9.61 -27.20
C GLY A 287 -12.57 -8.85 -27.99
N ARG A 288 -12.92 -7.74 -28.64
CA ARG A 288 -11.94 -6.86 -29.30
C ARG A 288 -10.92 -6.24 -28.34
N PHE A 289 -11.20 -6.24 -27.03
CA PHE A 289 -10.30 -5.75 -25.98
C PHE A 289 -9.57 -6.86 -25.23
N LYS A 290 -9.68 -8.13 -25.66
CA LYS A 290 -9.14 -9.28 -24.93
C LYS A 290 -7.66 -9.14 -24.57
N ALA A 291 -6.86 -8.49 -25.43
CA ALA A 291 -5.44 -8.24 -25.17
C ALA A 291 -5.19 -7.17 -24.08
N LEU A 292 -6.15 -6.27 -23.85
CA LEU A 292 -6.11 -5.24 -22.81
C LEU A 292 -6.86 -5.65 -21.54
N THR A 293 -7.67 -6.72 -21.62
CA THR A 293 -8.56 -7.12 -20.54
C THR A 293 -7.80 -7.88 -19.47
N SER A 294 -7.85 -7.36 -18.25
CA SER A 294 -7.53 -8.03 -17.00
C SER A 294 -8.85 -8.47 -16.35
N PRO A 295 -9.38 -9.66 -16.68
CA PRO A 295 -10.72 -10.07 -16.28
C PRO A 295 -10.80 -10.55 -14.82
N SER A 296 -11.98 -10.45 -14.21
CA SER A 296 -12.33 -11.22 -13.01
C SER A 296 -13.57 -12.09 -13.28
N PRO A 297 -13.74 -13.23 -12.57
CA PRO A 297 -14.92 -14.07 -12.71
C PRO A 297 -16.04 -13.65 -11.73
N GLY A 298 -17.30 -13.86 -12.15
CA GLY A 298 -18.48 -13.76 -11.30
C GLY A 298 -19.17 -15.11 -11.06
N ASN A 299 -20.34 -15.11 -10.40
CA ASN A 299 -21.04 -16.37 -10.12
C ASN A 299 -21.58 -17.05 -11.38
N HIS A 300 -21.94 -16.29 -12.41
CA HIS A 300 -22.38 -16.89 -13.68
C HIS A 300 -21.22 -17.56 -14.43
N ASP A 301 -19.99 -17.09 -14.27
CA ASP A 301 -18.80 -17.76 -14.83
C ASP A 301 -18.58 -19.15 -14.21
N TYR A 302 -18.93 -19.31 -12.93
CA TYR A 302 -18.83 -20.55 -12.17
C TYR A 302 -20.03 -21.49 -12.31
N SER A 303 -21.01 -21.15 -13.16
CA SER A 303 -22.07 -22.11 -13.55
C SER A 303 -21.54 -23.22 -14.47
N THR A 304 -20.26 -23.16 -14.83
CA THR A 304 -19.47 -24.31 -15.29
C THR A 304 -18.47 -24.73 -14.23
N THR A 305 -18.20 -26.04 -14.11
CA THR A 305 -17.21 -26.57 -13.16
C THR A 305 -15.87 -25.87 -13.32
N GLY A 306 -15.41 -25.21 -12.25
CA GLY A 306 -14.15 -24.49 -12.21
C GLY A 306 -14.05 -23.30 -13.16
N ALA A 307 -15.19 -22.70 -13.58
CA ALA A 307 -15.24 -21.62 -14.55
C ALA A 307 -14.47 -21.93 -15.85
N LYS A 308 -14.61 -23.16 -16.35
CA LYS A 308 -13.82 -23.68 -17.48
C LYS A 308 -13.89 -22.77 -18.72
N GLY A 309 -15.07 -22.25 -19.06
CA GLY A 309 -15.25 -21.40 -20.23
C GLY A 309 -14.57 -20.03 -20.11
N TYR A 310 -14.65 -19.39 -18.95
CA TYR A 310 -13.92 -18.16 -18.62
C TYR A 310 -12.41 -18.33 -18.85
N PHE A 311 -11.82 -19.38 -18.27
CA PHE A 311 -10.39 -19.60 -18.40
C PHE A 311 -9.96 -20.05 -19.81
N ASP A 312 -10.74 -20.91 -20.46
CA ASP A 312 -10.45 -21.31 -21.85
C ASP A 312 -10.48 -20.12 -22.79
N TYR A 313 -11.40 -19.18 -22.56
CA TYR A 313 -11.47 -17.97 -23.35
C TYR A 313 -10.25 -17.07 -23.08
N PHE A 314 -10.02 -16.63 -21.84
CA PHE A 314 -8.99 -15.64 -21.55
C PHE A 314 -7.55 -16.18 -21.57
N ASN A 315 -7.30 -17.36 -20.99
CA ASN A 315 -5.96 -17.95 -20.93
C ASN A 315 -5.64 -18.80 -22.17
N GLY A 316 -6.67 -19.29 -22.87
CA GLY A 316 -6.54 -20.29 -23.91
C GLY A 316 -6.86 -21.69 -23.39
N SER A 317 -7.42 -22.52 -24.28
CA SER A 317 -7.84 -23.88 -23.94
C SER A 317 -6.67 -24.72 -23.43
N GLY A 318 -6.79 -25.25 -22.21
CA GLY A 318 -5.75 -26.05 -21.55
C GLY A 318 -4.58 -25.28 -20.93
N ASN A 319 -4.45 -23.96 -21.12
CA ASN A 319 -3.34 -23.18 -20.58
C ASN A 319 -3.51 -22.90 -19.09
N GLN A 320 -2.57 -23.31 -18.23
CA GLN A 320 -2.68 -23.15 -16.78
C GLN A 320 -2.73 -21.69 -16.32
N THR A 321 -2.01 -20.80 -17.01
CA THR A 321 -1.88 -19.38 -16.67
C THR A 321 -2.13 -18.51 -17.90
N GLY A 322 -2.50 -17.26 -17.68
CA GLY A 322 -2.76 -16.27 -18.72
C GLY A 322 -3.29 -14.97 -18.12
N PRO A 323 -3.96 -14.11 -18.92
CA PRO A 323 -4.52 -12.83 -18.44
C PRO A 323 -5.50 -12.98 -17.27
N ALA A 324 -6.21 -14.11 -17.15
CA ALA A 324 -7.11 -14.39 -16.05
C ALA A 324 -6.43 -15.01 -14.81
N GLY A 325 -5.09 -14.99 -14.76
CA GLY A 325 -4.29 -15.62 -13.72
C GLY A 325 -4.23 -17.15 -13.82
N ASP A 326 -3.88 -17.79 -12.71
CA ASP A 326 -3.83 -19.26 -12.58
C ASP A 326 -5.26 -19.84 -12.56
N ARG A 327 -5.54 -20.81 -13.44
CA ARG A 327 -6.85 -21.49 -13.55
C ARG A 327 -7.33 -22.13 -12.26
N SER A 328 -6.41 -22.51 -11.37
CA SER A 328 -6.77 -23.08 -10.07
C SER A 328 -7.19 -22.03 -9.04
N LYS A 329 -7.00 -20.73 -9.34
CA LYS A 329 -7.14 -19.61 -8.40
C LYS A 329 -8.16 -18.56 -8.87
N GLY A 330 -8.00 -18.05 -10.09
CA GLY A 330 -8.84 -16.96 -10.63
C GLY A 330 -8.62 -15.59 -10.00
N TYR A 331 -7.51 -15.40 -9.28
CA TYR A 331 -7.08 -14.13 -8.68
C TYR A 331 -5.61 -13.88 -8.97
N TYR A 332 -5.24 -12.61 -9.14
CA TYR A 332 -3.91 -12.15 -9.53
C TYR A 332 -3.81 -10.63 -9.35
N SER A 333 -2.60 -10.08 -9.52
CA SER A 333 -2.37 -8.63 -9.51
C SER A 333 -1.51 -8.18 -10.68
N TRP A 334 -1.63 -6.90 -11.00
CA TRP A 334 -0.93 -6.22 -12.09
C TRP A 334 -0.80 -4.74 -11.75
N ASP A 335 0.15 -4.08 -12.37
CA ASP A 335 0.42 -2.66 -12.20
C ASP A 335 0.16 -1.91 -13.51
N VAL A 336 -0.30 -0.67 -13.40
CA VAL A 336 -0.47 0.25 -14.52
C VAL A 336 -0.15 1.66 -14.05
N GLY A 337 0.84 2.29 -14.68
CA GLY A 337 1.47 3.47 -14.07
C GLY A 337 1.98 3.19 -12.65
N ASP A 338 1.58 4.04 -11.71
CA ASP A 338 1.84 3.89 -10.27
C ASP A 338 0.63 3.36 -9.48
N TRP A 339 -0.24 2.61 -10.14
CA TRP A 339 -1.35 1.89 -9.51
C TRP A 339 -1.08 0.39 -9.46
N HIS A 340 -1.42 -0.20 -8.32
CA HIS A 340 -1.47 -1.64 -8.13
C HIS A 340 -2.92 -2.12 -8.19
N PHE A 341 -3.25 -2.91 -9.21
CA PHE A 341 -4.56 -3.50 -9.43
C PHE A 341 -4.60 -4.96 -8.99
N ILE A 342 -5.68 -5.35 -8.33
CA ILE A 342 -5.87 -6.70 -7.79
C ILE A 342 -7.21 -7.25 -8.28
N ALA A 343 -7.17 -8.29 -9.12
CA ALA A 343 -8.33 -9.11 -9.45
C ALA A 343 -8.56 -10.14 -8.34
N LEU A 344 -9.70 -10.05 -7.67
CA LEU A 344 -10.11 -11.03 -6.66
C LEU A 344 -11.26 -11.91 -7.16
N ASN A 345 -11.34 -13.12 -6.61
CA ASN A 345 -12.32 -14.12 -6.98
C ASN A 345 -13.24 -14.41 -5.79
N THR A 346 -14.48 -13.94 -5.87
CA THR A 346 -15.50 -14.15 -4.83
C THR A 346 -16.13 -15.55 -4.83
N MET A 347 -15.72 -16.42 -5.77
CA MET A 347 -16.21 -17.79 -5.95
C MET A 347 -15.10 -18.85 -5.72
N SER A 348 -13.91 -18.44 -5.30
CA SER A 348 -12.79 -19.34 -4.96
C SER A 348 -13.19 -20.38 -3.90
N GLY A 349 -13.19 -21.67 -4.25
CA GLY A 349 -13.67 -22.72 -3.34
C GLY A 349 -15.17 -22.63 -3.01
N GLY A 350 -15.96 -22.01 -3.89
CA GLY A 350 -17.39 -21.76 -3.70
C GLY A 350 -17.71 -20.48 -2.93
N THR A 351 -16.71 -19.74 -2.45
CA THR A 351 -16.84 -18.47 -1.70
C THR A 351 -15.51 -17.68 -1.72
N VAL A 352 -15.11 -17.04 -0.62
CA VAL A 352 -13.78 -16.47 -0.40
C VAL A 352 -12.89 -17.47 0.36
N ALA A 353 -11.91 -18.06 -0.33
CA ALA A 353 -10.98 -19.03 0.27
C ALA A 353 -9.89 -18.35 1.11
N GLN A 354 -9.52 -18.96 2.25
CA GLN A 354 -8.46 -18.43 3.12
C GLN A 354 -7.10 -18.31 2.41
N SER A 355 -6.76 -19.24 1.52
CA SER A 355 -5.52 -19.19 0.73
C SER A 355 -5.43 -17.94 -0.16
N GLN A 356 -6.56 -17.43 -0.65
CA GLN A 356 -6.61 -16.18 -1.39
C GLN A 356 -6.38 -14.96 -0.47
N ILE A 357 -6.89 -15.00 0.76
CA ILE A 357 -6.65 -13.94 1.76
C ILE A 357 -5.18 -13.87 2.15
N ASP A 358 -4.54 -15.03 2.37
CA ASP A 358 -3.13 -15.09 2.72
C ASP A 358 -2.25 -14.61 1.55
N TRP A 359 -2.60 -14.99 0.32
CA TRP A 359 -1.98 -14.45 -0.89
C TRP A 359 -2.16 -12.93 -0.99
N LEU A 360 -3.37 -12.42 -0.78
CA LEU A 360 -3.67 -10.98 -0.86
C LEU A 360 -2.84 -10.17 0.13
N LYS A 361 -2.74 -10.64 1.38
CA LYS A 361 -1.88 -10.00 2.39
C LYS A 361 -0.41 -10.00 1.97
N SER A 362 0.08 -11.11 1.43
CA SER A 362 1.45 -11.20 0.91
C SER A 362 1.67 -10.26 -0.28
N ASP A 363 0.68 -10.12 -1.15
CA ASP A 363 0.72 -9.26 -2.32
C ASP A 363 0.78 -7.78 -1.95
N LEU A 364 -0.12 -7.36 -1.05
CA LEU A 364 -0.18 -6.01 -0.52
C LEU A 364 1.09 -5.63 0.25
N ALA A 365 1.73 -6.58 0.95
CA ALA A 365 3.00 -6.34 1.64
C ALA A 365 4.20 -6.18 0.69
N ALA A 366 4.13 -6.76 -0.51
CA ALA A 366 5.15 -6.61 -1.55
C ALA A 366 4.93 -5.38 -2.44
N ASN A 367 3.75 -4.75 -2.36
CA ASN A 367 3.36 -3.63 -3.21
C ASN A 367 4.11 -2.33 -2.86
N THR A 368 4.86 -1.80 -3.83
CA THR A 368 5.57 -0.52 -3.71
C THR A 368 4.77 0.69 -4.21
N LYS A 369 3.64 0.44 -4.88
CA LYS A 369 2.83 1.47 -5.54
C LYS A 369 2.08 2.34 -4.52
N PRO A 370 1.97 3.65 -4.79
CA PRO A 370 1.25 4.58 -3.94
C PRO A 370 -0.27 4.40 -3.95
N CYS A 371 -0.81 3.86 -5.03
CA CYS A 371 -2.24 3.70 -5.23
C CYS A 371 -2.60 2.24 -5.41
N THR A 372 -3.73 1.81 -4.85
CA THR A 372 -4.20 0.42 -4.94
C THR A 372 -5.69 0.35 -5.23
N ALA A 373 -6.05 -0.39 -6.29
CA ALA A 373 -7.43 -0.72 -6.62
C ALA A 373 -7.61 -2.25 -6.57
N ALA A 374 -8.72 -2.71 -6.02
CA ALA A 374 -9.16 -4.08 -6.14
C ALA A 374 -10.46 -4.14 -6.95
N TYR A 375 -10.66 -5.23 -7.68
CA TYR A 375 -11.91 -5.46 -8.40
C TYR A 375 -12.30 -6.92 -8.37
N PHE A 376 -13.59 -7.15 -8.25
CA PHE A 376 -14.21 -8.48 -8.11
C PHE A 376 -15.72 -8.38 -8.27
N HIS A 377 -16.43 -9.51 -8.23
CA HIS A 377 -17.85 -9.50 -8.57
C HIS A 377 -18.79 -8.97 -7.47
N HIS A 378 -18.81 -9.61 -6.29
CA HIS A 378 -19.82 -9.30 -5.26
C HIS A 378 -19.46 -8.08 -4.40
N PRO A 379 -20.35 -7.08 -4.23
CA PRO A 379 -20.09 -5.87 -3.44
C PRO A 379 -20.14 -6.12 -1.91
N LEU A 380 -19.47 -5.30 -1.10
CA LEU A 380 -19.64 -5.32 0.37
C LEU A 380 -20.97 -4.67 0.79
N LEU A 381 -21.39 -3.65 0.04
CA LEU A 381 -22.61 -2.87 0.26
C LEU A 381 -23.31 -2.63 -1.08
N SER A 382 -24.62 -2.80 -1.12
CA SER A 382 -25.41 -2.48 -2.31
C SER A 382 -26.83 -2.04 -1.96
N ARG A 383 -27.46 -1.34 -2.90
CA ARG A 383 -28.87 -0.94 -2.93
C ARG A 383 -29.44 -1.35 -4.28
N GLY A 384 -29.81 -2.61 -4.41
CA GLY A 384 -30.43 -3.16 -5.61
C GLY A 384 -31.30 -4.37 -5.26
N SER A 385 -31.15 -5.44 -6.03
CA SER A 385 -31.69 -6.75 -5.66
C SER A 385 -30.91 -7.36 -4.48
N TYR A 386 -29.69 -6.89 -4.24
CA TYR A 386 -28.83 -7.32 -3.15
C TYR A 386 -28.46 -6.17 -2.21
N SER A 387 -28.13 -6.52 -0.96
CA SER A 387 -27.70 -5.56 0.08
C SER A 387 -26.18 -5.54 0.31
N GLY A 388 -25.45 -6.40 -0.38
CA GLY A 388 -24.02 -6.68 -0.20
C GLY A 388 -23.74 -8.11 0.27
N TYR A 389 -22.49 -8.53 0.17
CA TYR A 389 -22.04 -9.90 0.43
C TYR A 389 -21.04 -9.90 1.59
N SER A 390 -21.47 -10.33 2.78
CA SER A 390 -20.63 -10.22 3.99
C SER A 390 -19.34 -11.05 3.91
N GLN A 391 -19.32 -12.11 3.08
CA GLN A 391 -18.17 -12.97 2.87
C GLN A 391 -16.98 -12.25 2.22
N VAL A 392 -17.17 -11.08 1.60
CA VAL A 392 -16.03 -10.28 1.10
C VAL A 392 -15.36 -9.42 2.16
N LYS A 393 -15.89 -9.35 3.40
CA LYS A 393 -15.28 -8.54 4.47
C LYS A 393 -13.79 -8.86 4.70
N PRO A 394 -13.30 -10.11 4.66
CA PRO A 394 -11.87 -10.39 4.79
C PRO A 394 -10.99 -9.76 3.70
N PHE A 395 -11.51 -9.58 2.47
CA PHE A 395 -10.81 -8.79 1.44
C PHE A 395 -10.71 -7.33 1.87
N TRP A 396 -11.82 -6.75 2.33
CA TRP A 396 -11.87 -5.37 2.82
C TRP A 396 -10.94 -5.14 4.01
N ASP A 397 -10.88 -6.07 4.96
CA ASP A 397 -9.97 -5.99 6.11
C ASP A 397 -8.49 -5.91 5.65
N ALA A 398 -8.09 -6.77 4.69
CA ALA A 398 -6.73 -6.77 4.15
C ALA A 398 -6.44 -5.49 3.34
N LEU A 399 -7.36 -5.10 2.46
CA LEU A 399 -7.23 -3.91 1.63
C LEU A 399 -7.18 -2.62 2.46
N TYR A 400 -8.01 -2.50 3.49
CA TYR A 400 -8.06 -1.33 4.36
C TYR A 400 -6.79 -1.22 5.20
N ALA A 401 -6.33 -2.34 5.77
CA ALA A 401 -5.04 -2.37 6.49
C ALA A 401 -3.87 -1.95 5.60
N ALA A 402 -3.93 -2.28 4.31
CA ALA A 402 -2.96 -1.87 3.30
C ALA A 402 -3.25 -0.50 2.67
N LYS A 403 -4.22 0.27 3.17
CA LYS A 403 -4.59 1.60 2.65
C LYS A 403 -4.94 1.59 1.15
N ALA A 404 -5.76 0.64 0.71
CA ALA A 404 -6.30 0.63 -0.64
C ALA A 404 -7.28 1.80 -0.88
N ASP A 405 -7.48 2.17 -2.15
CA ASP A 405 -8.21 3.38 -2.55
C ASP A 405 -9.60 3.08 -3.11
N LEU A 406 -9.65 2.07 -3.97
CA LEU A 406 -10.82 1.74 -4.77
C LEU A 406 -11.15 0.24 -4.67
N VAL A 407 -12.45 -0.05 -4.58
CA VAL A 407 -13.02 -1.38 -4.83
C VAL A 407 -14.06 -1.25 -5.93
N LEU A 408 -13.82 -1.91 -7.06
CA LEU A 408 -14.68 -1.89 -8.24
C LEU A 408 -15.44 -3.22 -8.35
N VAL A 409 -16.77 -3.16 -8.36
CA VAL A 409 -17.63 -4.35 -8.23
C VAL A 409 -18.80 -4.34 -9.22
N GLY A 410 -19.48 -5.48 -9.37
CA GLY A 410 -20.66 -5.65 -10.23
C GLY A 410 -21.82 -6.29 -9.46
N HIS A 411 -22.40 -7.35 -10.02
CA HIS A 411 -23.41 -8.24 -9.44
C HIS A 411 -24.81 -7.65 -9.33
N ASP A 412 -24.96 -6.47 -8.72
CA ASP A 412 -26.19 -5.71 -8.91
C ASP A 412 -26.13 -5.02 -10.27
N HIS A 413 -27.14 -5.24 -11.10
CA HIS A 413 -27.15 -4.68 -12.44
C HIS A 413 -27.60 -3.22 -12.40
N ASN A 414 -26.75 -2.32 -11.87
CA ASN A 414 -26.94 -0.88 -11.81
C ASN A 414 -25.60 -0.18 -11.49
N TYR A 415 -25.62 1.15 -11.41
CA TYR A 415 -24.51 1.99 -10.97
C TYR A 415 -24.74 2.45 -9.54
N GLN A 416 -23.73 2.31 -8.67
CA GLN A 416 -23.73 2.90 -7.33
C GLN A 416 -22.33 3.34 -6.93
N ARG A 417 -22.17 4.57 -6.46
CA ARG A 417 -20.94 5.08 -5.87
C ARG A 417 -21.14 5.36 -4.38
N TYR A 418 -20.26 4.78 -3.57
CA TYR A 418 -20.25 4.98 -2.13
C TYR A 418 -19.11 5.89 -1.69
N ALA A 419 -19.33 6.66 -0.63
CA ALA A 419 -18.29 7.37 0.12
C ALA A 419 -17.21 6.41 0.63
N LYS A 420 -16.04 6.95 1.00
CA LYS A 420 -14.96 6.15 1.60
C LYS A 420 -15.43 5.51 2.91
N MET A 421 -15.19 4.22 3.06
CA MET A 421 -15.63 3.46 4.23
C MET A 421 -14.60 2.47 4.75
N ASP A 422 -14.75 2.14 6.03
CA ASP A 422 -14.05 1.04 6.68
C ASP A 422 -14.74 -0.32 6.38
N PRO A 423 -14.12 -1.46 6.76
CA PRO A 423 -14.72 -2.78 6.56
C PRO A 423 -16.01 -3.02 7.36
N ASN A 424 -16.36 -2.15 8.31
CA ASN A 424 -17.61 -2.19 9.08
C ASN A 424 -18.71 -1.34 8.45
N LYS A 425 -18.48 -0.79 7.24
CA LYS A 425 -19.42 0.05 6.48
C LYS A 425 -19.68 1.39 7.18
N ALA A 426 -18.72 1.88 7.97
CA ALA A 426 -18.72 3.21 8.56
C ALA A 426 -17.88 4.17 7.71
N ALA A 427 -18.24 5.46 7.71
CA ALA A 427 -17.47 6.49 7.02
C ALA A 427 -16.04 6.56 7.60
N ALA A 428 -15.04 6.57 6.72
CA ALA A 428 -13.63 6.67 7.11
C ALA A 428 -12.86 7.50 6.08
N SER A 429 -12.17 8.56 6.51
CA SER A 429 -11.43 9.46 5.62
C SER A 429 -10.28 8.78 4.87
N ASP A 430 -9.67 7.77 5.51
CA ASP A 430 -8.65 6.87 4.98
C ASP A 430 -9.23 5.53 4.49
N GLY A 431 -10.55 5.46 4.35
CA GLY A 431 -11.26 4.28 3.87
C GLY A 431 -11.22 4.08 2.36
N ILE A 432 -11.82 2.98 1.94
CA ILE A 432 -11.87 2.55 0.55
C ILE A 432 -13.18 3.03 -0.06
N ARG A 433 -13.13 3.58 -1.27
CA ARG A 433 -14.32 3.93 -2.04
C ARG A 433 -14.79 2.72 -2.84
N GLN A 434 -16.04 2.32 -2.66
CA GLN A 434 -16.67 1.28 -3.50
C GLN A 434 -17.40 1.93 -4.68
N VAL A 435 -17.16 1.41 -5.88
CA VAL A 435 -17.93 1.75 -7.09
C VAL A 435 -18.48 0.47 -7.68
N LEU A 436 -19.81 0.35 -7.66
CA LEU A 436 -20.55 -0.74 -8.29
C LEU A 436 -20.93 -0.29 -9.70
N VAL A 437 -20.49 -1.06 -10.70
CA VAL A 437 -20.62 -0.76 -12.12
C VAL A 437 -21.13 -1.99 -12.88
N GLY A 438 -22.22 -2.60 -12.40
CA GLY A 438 -22.92 -3.70 -13.07
C GLY A 438 -23.77 -3.21 -14.23
N THR A 439 -23.17 -2.43 -15.12
CA THR A 439 -23.85 -1.65 -16.16
C THR A 439 -23.40 -2.05 -17.56
N GLY A 440 -22.74 -3.21 -17.69
CA GLY A 440 -22.10 -3.65 -18.92
C GLY A 440 -23.06 -4.04 -20.04
N GLY A 441 -24.30 -4.44 -19.71
CA GLY A 441 -25.33 -4.76 -20.71
C GLY A 441 -26.39 -5.77 -20.27
N ARG A 442 -26.27 -6.39 -19.09
CA ARG A 442 -27.32 -7.25 -18.53
C ARG A 442 -28.49 -6.43 -17.96
N ALA A 443 -29.72 -6.94 -18.11
CA ALA A 443 -30.95 -6.25 -17.70
C ALA A 443 -30.90 -5.73 -16.25
N PHE A 444 -31.32 -4.47 -16.06
CA PHE A 444 -31.19 -3.74 -14.79
C PHE A 444 -31.95 -4.36 -13.62
N TYR A 445 -31.38 -4.16 -12.43
CA TYR A 445 -32.09 -4.28 -11.16
C TYR A 445 -32.41 -2.88 -10.64
N GLY A 446 -33.66 -2.70 -10.22
CA GLY A 446 -34.08 -1.45 -9.60
C GLY A 446 -33.34 -1.18 -8.29
N ILE A 447 -33.04 0.09 -8.02
CA ILE A 447 -32.48 0.54 -6.75
C ILE A 447 -33.61 0.73 -5.74
N SER A 448 -33.43 0.22 -4.52
CA SER A 448 -34.38 0.43 -3.43
C SER A 448 -33.69 0.97 -2.17
N GLY A 449 -34.33 1.94 -1.52
CA GLY A 449 -33.88 2.54 -0.27
C GLY A 449 -32.69 3.51 -0.41
N SER A 450 -32.21 4.00 0.72
CA SER A 450 -31.03 4.86 0.82
C SER A 450 -29.97 4.27 1.75
N HIS A 451 -28.76 4.83 1.70
CA HIS A 451 -27.70 4.55 2.67
C HIS A 451 -26.92 5.84 2.90
N ALA A 452 -26.45 6.10 4.12
CA ALA A 452 -25.72 7.32 4.45
C ALA A 452 -24.42 7.49 3.64
N LEU A 453 -23.84 6.38 3.18
CA LEU A 453 -22.64 6.38 2.33
C LEU A 453 -22.95 6.40 0.84
N LEU A 454 -24.19 6.23 0.39
CA LEU A 454 -24.51 6.21 -1.05
C LEU A 454 -24.50 7.65 -1.58
N GLU A 455 -23.53 7.98 -2.44
CA GLU A 455 -23.32 9.34 -2.95
C GLU A 455 -23.95 9.56 -4.34
N ALA A 456 -23.99 8.52 -5.18
CA ALA A 456 -24.60 8.57 -6.50
C ALA A 456 -25.10 7.18 -6.92
N SER A 457 -26.18 7.12 -7.70
CA SER A 457 -26.73 5.84 -8.17
C SER A 457 -27.63 5.99 -9.40
N ASN A 458 -27.65 4.98 -10.27
CA ASN A 458 -28.53 4.91 -11.44
C ASN A 458 -28.82 3.45 -11.83
N ASP A 459 -30.06 3.12 -12.15
CA ASP A 459 -30.54 1.78 -12.52
C ASP A 459 -31.20 1.71 -13.91
N SER A 460 -30.89 2.66 -14.79
CA SER A 460 -31.55 2.79 -16.09
C SER A 460 -30.61 3.12 -17.25
N THR A 461 -29.31 3.30 -16.98
CA THR A 461 -28.31 3.71 -17.97
C THR A 461 -27.17 2.71 -18.02
N PHE A 462 -26.97 2.10 -19.19
CA PHE A 462 -25.78 1.30 -19.45
C PHE A 462 -24.59 2.20 -19.70
N GLY A 463 -23.41 1.80 -19.24
CA GLY A 463 -22.22 2.61 -19.31
C GLY A 463 -20.97 1.85 -18.88
N VAL A 464 -19.86 2.56 -18.81
CA VAL A 464 -18.60 2.04 -18.29
C VAL A 464 -17.98 3.04 -17.34
N LEU A 465 -17.25 2.55 -16.35
CA LEU A 465 -16.41 3.40 -15.52
C LEU A 465 -15.09 3.65 -16.25
N LYS A 466 -14.78 4.91 -16.51
CA LYS A 466 -13.46 5.37 -16.95
C LYS A 466 -12.71 5.91 -15.74
N LEU A 467 -11.54 5.37 -15.48
CA LEU A 467 -10.60 5.87 -14.48
C LEU A 467 -9.42 6.53 -15.18
N THR A 468 -9.22 7.82 -14.93
CA THR A 468 -8.00 8.54 -15.28
C THR A 468 -7.13 8.59 -14.03
N LEU A 469 -6.01 7.88 -14.08
CA LEU A 469 -5.15 7.62 -12.94
C LEU A 469 -3.87 8.46 -13.03
N THR A 470 -3.41 8.97 -11.89
CA THR A 470 -2.11 9.63 -11.71
C THR A 470 -1.33 8.91 -10.62
N ALA A 471 -0.06 9.24 -10.41
CA ALA A 471 0.73 8.66 -9.33
C ALA A 471 0.20 8.96 -7.91
N SER A 472 -0.67 9.97 -7.75
CA SER A 472 -1.15 10.45 -6.44
C SER A 472 -2.67 10.37 -6.26
N GLY A 473 -3.42 9.98 -7.29
CA GLY A 473 -4.88 10.00 -7.24
C GLY A 473 -5.55 9.54 -8.53
N TYR A 474 -6.86 9.69 -8.57
CA TYR A 474 -7.71 9.26 -9.67
C TYR A 474 -8.86 10.24 -9.89
N THR A 475 -9.34 10.23 -11.13
CA THR A 475 -10.63 10.76 -11.55
C THR A 475 -11.45 9.58 -12.10
N GLY A 476 -12.69 9.43 -11.63
CA GLY A 476 -13.64 8.45 -12.12
C GLY A 476 -14.80 9.14 -12.83
N ASP A 477 -15.05 8.72 -14.07
CA ASP A 477 -16.18 9.16 -14.89
C ASP A 477 -17.06 7.95 -15.20
N PHE A 478 -18.35 8.02 -14.88
CA PHE A 478 -19.33 7.10 -15.45
C PHE A 478 -19.71 7.61 -16.83
N VAL A 479 -19.28 6.89 -17.87
CA VAL A 479 -19.52 7.24 -19.27
C VAL A 479 -20.76 6.49 -19.74
N PRO A 480 -21.89 7.17 -20.03
CA PRO A 480 -23.11 6.52 -20.48
C PRO A 480 -23.01 6.09 -21.94
N ARG A 481 -23.73 5.02 -22.28
CA ARG A 481 -23.96 4.63 -23.68
C ARG A 481 -24.61 5.80 -24.43
N ALA A 482 -24.24 5.96 -25.70
CA ALA A 482 -24.86 6.93 -26.60
C ALA A 482 -26.40 6.84 -26.55
N GLY A 483 -27.05 8.00 -26.41
CA GLY A 483 -28.51 8.12 -26.27
C GLY A 483 -29.02 8.14 -24.82
N SER A 484 -28.15 7.93 -23.82
CA SER A 484 -28.47 8.10 -22.41
C SER A 484 -27.82 9.35 -21.82
N SER A 485 -28.38 9.88 -20.73
CA SER A 485 -27.98 11.18 -20.15
C SER A 485 -27.37 11.12 -18.76
N TYR A 486 -27.45 9.99 -18.05
CA TYR A 486 -26.88 9.90 -16.71
C TYR A 486 -25.35 9.82 -16.77
N THR A 487 -24.68 10.75 -16.11
CA THR A 487 -23.23 10.80 -15.94
C THR A 487 -22.92 10.95 -14.47
N ASP A 488 -21.74 10.50 -14.06
CA ASP A 488 -21.21 10.76 -12.73
C ASP A 488 -19.71 11.07 -12.83
N HIS A 489 -19.21 11.93 -11.95
CA HIS A 489 -17.83 12.37 -11.91
C HIS A 489 -17.36 12.50 -10.46
N PHE A 490 -16.21 11.91 -10.14
CA PHE A 490 -15.63 11.96 -8.81
C PHE A 490 -14.11 11.88 -8.86
N THR A 491 -13.46 12.40 -7.83
CA THR A 491 -12.00 12.39 -7.69
C THR A 491 -11.59 11.83 -6.34
N GLY A 492 -10.38 11.31 -6.25
CA GLY A 492 -9.79 10.91 -4.98
C GLY A 492 -8.27 10.93 -5.01
N THR A 493 -7.67 11.10 -3.84
CA THR A 493 -6.22 10.96 -3.62
C THR A 493 -5.92 9.59 -3.04
N CYS A 494 -4.73 9.07 -3.34
CA CYS A 494 -4.30 7.78 -2.85
C CYS A 494 -4.02 7.81 -1.34
N ASN A 495 -4.45 6.77 -0.63
CA ASN A 495 -4.43 6.66 0.82
C ASN A 495 -3.02 6.37 1.34
N LYS A 496 -2.15 5.68 0.58
CA LYS A 496 -0.70 5.65 0.86
C LYS A 496 0.00 6.96 0.42
N GLY A 497 -0.63 7.71 -0.49
CA GLY A 497 -0.08 8.86 -1.22
C GLY A 497 1.02 8.45 -2.21
N SER A 498 1.38 9.29 -3.18
CA SER A 498 2.58 9.18 -4.06
C SER A 498 3.92 9.24 -3.29
N GLY A 499 3.91 8.84 -2.03
CA GLY A 499 4.50 9.60 -0.96
C GLY A 499 3.62 10.80 -0.59
N ASN A 500 3.26 10.94 0.70
CA ASN A 500 3.79 12.15 1.34
C ASN A 500 5.26 12.17 0.93
N PRO A 501 5.75 13.19 0.21
CA PRO A 501 7.17 13.20 -0.15
C PRO A 501 7.91 12.86 1.13
N PRO A 502 8.74 11.79 1.13
CA PRO A 502 9.13 11.12 2.37
C PRO A 502 9.52 12.21 3.33
N THR A 503 8.84 12.28 4.49
CA THR A 503 9.17 13.22 5.55
C THR A 503 10.69 13.31 5.59
N GLN A 504 11.22 14.41 5.06
CA GLN A 504 12.64 14.56 4.91
C GLN A 504 13.12 15.08 6.26
N THR A 505 14.20 14.48 6.74
CA THR A 505 14.82 14.92 7.98
C THR A 505 15.98 15.84 7.66
N LEU A 506 15.97 17.04 8.20
CA LEU A 506 17.11 17.95 8.21
C LEU A 506 17.60 18.07 9.66
N THR A 507 18.81 17.57 9.92
CA THR A 507 19.45 17.65 11.24
C THR A 507 20.45 18.80 11.23
N LEU A 508 20.27 19.74 12.15
CA LEU A 508 21.08 20.93 12.33
C LEU A 508 21.82 20.82 13.66
N ASN A 509 23.14 20.87 13.64
CA ASN A 509 23.92 21.00 14.88
C ASN A 509 23.84 22.43 15.40
N SER A 510 23.90 22.62 16.72
CA SER A 510 23.93 23.95 17.32
C SER A 510 25.12 24.74 16.77
N VAL A 511 24.88 26.01 16.43
CA VAL A 511 25.92 26.95 16.02
C VAL A 511 26.43 27.77 17.19
N ARG A 512 25.61 27.86 18.25
CA ARG A 512 25.92 28.52 19.52
C ARG A 512 25.19 27.82 20.67
N ASP A 513 25.85 27.65 21.80
CA ASP A 513 25.25 27.27 23.07
C ASP A 513 26.05 27.80 24.25
N VAL A 514 25.38 28.07 25.38
CA VAL A 514 26.05 28.58 26.59
C VAL A 514 25.15 28.37 27.80
N THR A 515 25.75 28.06 28.94
CA THR A 515 25.04 28.09 30.23
C THR A 515 25.14 29.49 30.83
N VAL A 516 24.03 30.09 31.25
CA VAL A 516 24.03 31.32 32.06
C VAL A 516 23.56 31.05 33.47
N LYS A 517 24.24 31.65 34.45
CA LYS A 517 23.99 31.42 35.88
C LYS A 517 23.39 32.67 36.53
N SER A 518 22.40 32.51 37.41
CA SER A 518 21.78 33.65 38.11
C SER A 518 22.74 34.48 38.97
N GLY A 519 23.88 33.90 39.35
CA GLY A 519 24.98 34.60 40.02
C GLY A 519 25.85 35.47 39.10
N GLY A 520 25.52 35.57 37.80
CA GLY A 520 26.16 36.49 36.85
C GLY A 520 27.30 35.90 36.01
N SER A 521 27.74 34.67 36.28
CA SER A 521 28.71 33.95 35.46
C SER A 521 28.03 33.19 34.31
N ARG A 522 28.86 32.72 33.36
CA ARG A 522 28.45 31.87 32.23
C ARG A 522 29.46 30.75 32.02
N ASP A 523 29.03 29.68 31.38
CA ASP A 523 29.83 28.50 31.06
C ASP A 523 29.66 28.11 29.60
N ASN A 524 30.78 28.00 28.88
CA ASN A 524 30.86 27.60 27.48
C ASN A 524 31.80 26.39 27.31
N GLY A 525 31.86 25.53 28.33
CA GLY A 525 32.61 24.28 28.31
C GLY A 525 31.88 23.16 27.58
N ALA A 526 32.40 21.93 27.70
CA ALA A 526 31.86 20.73 27.04
C ALA A 526 30.50 20.24 27.58
N THR A 527 30.01 20.86 28.66
CA THR A 527 28.73 20.54 29.31
C THR A 527 27.82 21.76 29.28
N LEU A 528 26.57 21.53 28.86
CA LEU A 528 25.49 22.50 28.93
C LEU A 528 24.63 22.17 30.15
N TYR A 529 24.48 23.11 31.07
CA TYR A 529 23.77 22.90 32.33
C TYR A 529 22.39 23.57 32.31
N ALA A 530 21.44 22.94 32.98
CA ALA A 530 20.18 23.56 33.38
C ALA A 530 19.78 22.98 34.74
N ASP A 531 19.32 23.82 35.66
CA ASP A 531 18.81 23.40 36.96
C ASP A 531 17.94 24.51 37.59
N GLY A 532 17.20 24.15 38.62
CA GLY A 532 16.62 25.06 39.60
C GLY A 532 17.55 25.23 40.81
N SER A 533 17.23 26.17 41.70
CA SER A 533 18.12 26.52 42.80
C SER A 533 18.32 25.42 43.85
N ASP A 534 19.53 24.88 43.92
CA ASP A 534 20.02 23.94 44.95
C ASP A 534 21.14 24.52 45.84
N GLY A 535 21.42 25.82 45.71
CA GLY A 535 22.47 26.52 46.47
C GLY A 535 22.45 28.03 46.29
N GLY A 536 21.32 28.61 45.85
CA GLY A 536 21.16 30.05 45.58
C GLY A 536 21.46 30.46 44.14
N GLN A 537 21.74 29.50 43.24
CA GLN A 537 22.00 29.74 41.83
C GLN A 537 21.05 28.93 40.95
N VAL A 538 20.58 29.53 39.86
CA VAL A 538 19.75 28.88 38.84
C VAL A 538 20.52 28.89 37.52
N LEU A 539 20.59 27.75 36.85
CA LEU A 539 21.29 27.57 35.57
C LEU A 539 20.30 27.45 34.41
N ARG A 540 20.63 28.08 33.29
CA ARG A 540 19.87 27.97 32.03
C ARG A 540 20.81 27.65 30.88
N GLY A 541 20.49 26.61 30.13
CA GLY A 541 21.19 26.25 28.90
C GLY A 541 20.57 26.96 27.71
N LEU A 542 21.32 27.79 27.01
CA LEU A 542 20.89 28.48 25.80
C LEU A 542 21.44 27.75 24.59
N MET A 543 20.64 27.64 23.53
CA MET A 543 21.04 26.94 22.29
C MET A 543 20.44 27.63 21.06
N ALA A 544 21.18 27.69 19.96
CA ALA A 544 20.71 28.20 18.67
C ALA A 544 21.28 27.41 17.49
N TRP A 545 20.53 27.39 16.39
CA TRP A 545 20.86 26.67 15.15
C TRP A 545 20.82 27.61 13.95
N ASP A 546 21.54 27.29 12.88
CA ASP A 546 21.36 27.95 11.57
C ASP A 546 20.30 27.21 10.74
N LEU A 547 19.20 27.90 10.42
CA LEU A 547 18.08 27.36 9.65
C LEU A 547 18.12 27.78 8.17
N SER A 548 19.22 28.36 7.69
CA SER A 548 19.38 28.77 6.28
C SER A 548 19.06 27.62 5.30
N SER A 549 19.52 26.41 5.60
CA SER A 549 19.24 25.20 4.82
C SER A 549 17.78 24.72 4.89
N ALA A 550 16.97 25.29 5.78
CA ALA A 550 15.53 25.02 5.90
C ALA A 550 14.66 25.99 5.10
N ALA A 551 15.23 27.05 4.52
CA ALA A 551 14.48 28.05 3.77
C ALA A 551 13.73 27.44 2.57
N GLY A 552 12.47 27.85 2.39
CA GLY A 552 11.60 27.38 1.31
C GLY A 552 11.04 25.96 1.50
N LYS A 553 11.37 25.25 2.59
CA LYS A 553 10.84 23.92 2.88
C LYS A 553 9.52 23.99 3.64
N THR A 554 8.59 23.08 3.34
CA THR A 554 7.34 22.96 4.08
C THR A 554 7.58 22.12 5.34
N ILE A 555 8.00 22.76 6.43
CA ILE A 555 8.28 22.08 7.71
C ILE A 555 6.98 21.52 8.30
N THR A 556 6.95 20.23 8.62
CA THR A 556 5.80 19.50 9.16
C THR A 556 6.03 19.00 10.59
N GLY A 557 7.28 19.00 11.09
CA GLY A 557 7.61 18.67 12.47
C GLY A 557 8.98 19.19 12.90
N ALA A 558 9.20 19.32 14.21
CA ALA A 558 10.47 19.76 14.77
C ALA A 558 10.70 19.10 16.14
N GLN A 559 11.94 18.72 16.41
CA GLN A 559 12.37 18.16 17.69
C GLN A 559 13.79 18.63 18.03
N VAL A 560 14.09 18.77 19.31
CA VAL A 560 15.46 19.00 19.79
C VAL A 560 16.02 17.69 20.33
N LYS A 561 17.20 17.28 19.88
CA LYS A 561 17.92 16.14 20.43
C LYS A 561 19.07 16.65 21.30
N LEU A 562 19.07 16.25 22.56
CA LEU A 562 20.13 16.54 23.52
C LEU A 562 20.74 15.25 24.03
N GLN A 563 22.03 15.25 24.32
CA GLN A 563 22.72 14.09 24.87
C GLN A 563 22.87 14.25 26.38
N VAL A 564 22.14 13.47 27.16
CA VAL A 564 22.25 13.44 28.63
C VAL A 564 23.52 12.70 29.03
N THR A 565 24.39 13.37 29.79
CA THR A 565 25.58 12.79 30.40
C THR A 565 25.40 12.53 31.89
N ASP A 566 24.57 13.31 32.57
CA ASP A 566 24.10 13.02 33.94
C ASP A 566 22.58 13.22 34.02
N ARG A 567 21.87 12.24 34.59
CA ARG A 567 20.41 12.13 34.52
C ARG A 567 19.75 12.88 35.68
N SER A 568 18.51 13.32 35.47
CA SER A 568 17.69 13.94 36.51
C SER A 568 16.28 13.34 36.54
N THR A 569 15.67 13.39 37.72
CA THR A 569 14.25 13.04 37.93
C THR A 569 13.31 14.23 37.70
N GLY A 570 13.86 15.43 37.54
CA GLY A 570 13.13 16.67 37.33
C GLY A 570 12.60 16.87 35.91
N THR A 571 11.66 17.81 35.75
CA THR A 571 11.15 18.24 34.44
C THR A 571 11.94 19.42 33.93
N TYR A 572 12.36 19.35 32.67
CA TYR A 572 13.12 20.37 31.97
C TYR A 572 12.33 20.89 30.79
N ASP A 573 12.13 22.20 30.74
CA ASP A 573 11.29 22.85 29.75
C ASP A 573 12.13 23.67 28.77
N LEU A 574 11.74 23.61 27.49
CA LEU A 574 12.28 24.49 26.45
C LEU A 574 11.38 25.70 26.28
N TYR A 575 11.99 26.88 26.24
CA TYR A 575 11.35 28.17 25.99
C TYR A 575 11.98 28.86 24.79
N ALA A 576 11.21 29.67 24.07
CA ALA A 576 11.77 30.62 23.12
C ALA A 576 12.65 31.64 23.86
N ALA A 577 13.84 31.94 23.34
CA ALA A 577 14.71 32.97 23.92
C ALA A 577 14.13 34.37 23.67
N GLY A 578 13.94 35.15 24.73
CA GLY A 578 13.30 36.47 24.63
C GLY A 578 14.17 37.59 24.05
N ALA A 579 15.48 37.38 23.92
CA ALA A 579 16.41 38.37 23.39
C ALA A 579 17.54 37.70 22.58
N ALA A 580 18.15 38.46 21.66
CA ALA A 580 19.33 38.00 20.93
C ALA A 580 20.55 37.91 21.85
N TRP A 581 21.41 36.92 21.60
CA TRP A 581 22.60 36.67 22.40
C TRP A 581 23.74 36.06 21.57
N THR A 582 24.93 36.07 22.15
CA THR A 582 26.15 35.38 21.72
C THR A 582 26.76 34.69 22.94
N GLU A 583 27.58 33.69 22.72
CA GLU A 583 28.32 32.98 23.78
C GLU A 583 29.13 33.96 24.66
N SER A 584 29.58 35.08 24.09
CA SER A 584 30.38 36.10 24.79
C SER A 584 29.59 37.13 25.61
N ASN A 585 28.28 37.30 25.35
CA ASN A 585 27.48 38.36 25.97
C ASN A 585 26.19 37.87 26.64
N ALA A 586 25.89 36.57 26.59
CA ALA A 586 24.74 36.00 27.27
C ALA A 586 24.84 36.20 28.79
N SER A 587 23.71 36.53 29.40
CA SER A 587 23.57 36.69 30.84
C SER A 587 22.20 36.17 31.30
N TYR A 588 22.12 35.73 32.56
CA TYR A 588 20.87 35.23 33.11
C TYR A 588 19.78 36.31 33.17
N SER A 589 20.14 37.54 33.57
CA SER A 589 19.21 38.68 33.65
C SER A 589 18.78 39.19 32.27
N GLY A 590 19.63 39.07 31.25
CA GLY A 590 19.32 39.45 29.88
C GLY A 590 18.47 38.43 29.11
N MET A 591 18.24 37.24 29.67
CA MET A 591 17.57 36.13 28.98
C MET A 591 16.20 35.83 29.60
N SER A 592 15.14 36.49 29.12
CA SER A 592 13.77 36.17 29.54
C SER A 592 13.26 34.88 28.89
N LEU A 593 12.45 34.11 29.63
CA LEU A 593 11.77 32.91 29.12
C LEU A 593 10.53 33.34 28.32
N GLY A 594 10.51 33.05 27.02
CA GLY A 594 9.36 33.30 26.15
C GLY A 594 8.30 32.19 26.26
N THR A 595 7.64 31.87 25.15
CA THR A 595 6.66 30.79 25.08
C THR A 595 7.33 29.43 25.33
N LYS A 596 6.69 28.57 26.14
CA LYS A 596 7.11 27.17 26.31
C LYS A 596 6.86 26.38 25.02
N ILE A 597 7.90 25.75 24.50
CA ILE A 597 7.90 25.05 23.20
C ILE A 597 8.14 23.55 23.30
N GLY A 598 8.60 23.03 24.45
CA GLY A 598 8.86 21.61 24.64
C GLY A 598 9.13 21.28 26.11
N SER A 599 9.19 20.00 26.44
CA SER A 599 9.47 19.50 27.80
C SER A 599 10.06 18.10 27.76
N VAL A 600 10.93 17.77 28.73
CA VAL A 600 11.58 16.47 28.85
C VAL A 600 11.82 16.13 30.33
N VAL A 601 11.81 14.83 30.64
CA VAL A 601 12.29 14.29 31.93
C VAL A 601 13.50 13.39 31.61
N PRO A 602 14.74 13.86 31.83
CA PRO A 602 15.96 13.15 31.42
C PRO A 602 16.31 12.02 32.41
N SER A 603 15.43 11.01 32.52
CA SER A 603 15.56 9.92 33.48
C SER A 603 16.64 8.89 33.15
N ALA A 604 17.28 8.99 31.98
CA ALA A 604 18.36 8.12 31.52
C ALA A 604 19.43 8.90 30.75
N THR A 605 20.69 8.46 30.88
CA THR A 605 21.79 8.92 30.03
C THR A 605 21.59 8.47 28.59
N GLY A 606 22.12 9.22 27.62
CA GLY A 606 21.87 8.95 26.19
C GLY A 606 21.16 10.10 25.48
N ALA A 607 20.81 9.86 24.21
CA ALA A 607 20.08 10.84 23.41
C ALA A 607 18.62 10.94 23.87
N GLN A 608 18.19 12.15 24.23
CA GLN A 608 16.82 12.49 24.53
C GLN A 608 16.23 13.36 23.42
N HIS A 609 15.02 13.02 23.00
CA HIS A 609 14.31 13.70 21.92
C HIS A 609 13.13 14.49 22.48
N ILE A 610 13.20 15.81 22.36
CA ILE A 610 12.20 16.74 22.84
C ILE A 610 11.35 17.18 21.65
N ALA A 611 10.16 16.61 21.52
CA ALA A 611 9.22 17.04 20.50
C ALA A 611 8.77 18.49 20.77
N LEU A 612 8.83 19.35 19.76
CA LEU A 612 8.31 20.70 19.89
C LEU A 612 6.79 20.70 19.74
N ASN A 613 6.11 21.45 20.61
CA ASN A 613 4.66 21.63 20.56
C ASN A 613 4.27 22.53 19.37
N ALA A 614 2.97 22.79 19.20
CA ALA A 614 2.46 23.63 18.12
C ALA A 614 3.12 25.02 18.07
N ALA A 615 3.37 25.66 19.21
CA ALA A 615 4.05 26.95 19.27
C ALA A 615 5.52 26.84 18.84
N GLY A 616 6.23 25.80 19.28
CA GLY A 616 7.62 25.55 18.88
C GLY A 616 7.77 25.26 17.40
N LEU A 617 6.86 24.48 16.82
CA LEU A 617 6.84 24.22 15.38
C LEU A 617 6.62 25.51 14.58
N GLN A 618 5.70 26.38 15.01
CA GLN A 618 5.45 27.67 14.35
C GLN A 618 6.62 28.65 14.48
N LEU A 619 7.31 28.65 15.63
CA LEU A 619 8.51 29.44 15.84
C LEU A 619 9.63 29.04 14.87
N VAL A 620 9.90 27.73 14.76
CA VAL A 620 10.89 27.16 13.84
C VAL A 620 10.55 27.46 12.38
N LYS A 621 9.26 27.37 11.99
CA LYS A 621 8.79 27.79 10.66
C LYS A 621 9.09 29.25 10.38
N SER A 622 8.86 30.11 11.37
CA SER A 622 9.09 31.56 11.25
C SER A 622 10.57 31.90 11.12
N TRP A 623 11.44 31.18 11.84
CA TRP A 623 12.89 31.30 11.69
C TRP A 623 13.36 30.86 10.30
N ALA A 624 12.90 29.70 9.82
CA ALA A 624 13.26 29.19 8.49
C ALA A 624 12.77 30.10 7.35
N ALA A 625 11.63 30.77 7.54
CA ALA A 625 11.08 31.75 6.60
C ALA A 625 11.72 33.14 6.72
N GLY A 626 12.55 33.39 7.74
CA GLY A 626 13.13 34.70 8.02
C GLY A 626 12.11 35.76 8.48
N THR A 627 10.90 35.34 8.88
CA THR A 627 9.83 36.27 9.32
C THR A 627 10.00 36.73 10.76
N VAL A 628 10.76 35.98 11.56
CA VAL A 628 11.13 36.32 12.94
C VAL A 628 12.61 36.06 13.15
N ALA A 629 13.28 36.93 13.92
CA ALA A 629 14.67 36.76 14.29
C ALA A 629 14.89 35.46 15.10
N ASN A 630 15.93 34.70 14.75
CA ASN A 630 16.31 33.49 15.46
C ASN A 630 17.20 33.79 16.67
N ASN A 631 16.55 33.96 17.83
CA ASN A 631 17.21 34.13 19.11
C ASN A 631 17.54 32.79 19.80
N GLY A 632 17.19 31.65 19.21
CA GLY A 632 17.37 30.33 19.83
C GLY A 632 16.37 30.01 20.94
N VAL A 633 16.74 29.05 21.79
CA VAL A 633 15.91 28.48 22.85
C VAL A 633 16.64 28.49 24.19
N VAL A 634 15.87 28.42 25.26
CA VAL A 634 16.35 28.34 26.65
C VAL A 634 15.81 27.07 27.28
N LEU A 635 16.71 26.21 27.76
CA LEU A 635 16.40 25.07 28.62
C LEU A 635 16.43 25.53 30.07
N ALA A 636 15.33 25.34 30.78
CA ALA A 636 15.18 25.75 32.17
C ALA A 636 14.42 24.70 32.98
N SER A 637 14.68 24.64 34.29
CA SER A 637 13.95 23.80 35.22
C SER A 637 13.74 24.52 36.56
N SER A 638 12.76 24.05 37.33
CA SER A 638 12.62 24.35 38.75
C SER A 638 13.17 23.23 39.64
N SER A 639 13.70 22.16 39.05
CA SER A 639 14.26 21.00 39.76
C SER A 639 15.60 21.34 40.41
N SER A 640 15.76 21.06 41.69
CA SER A 640 17.07 21.13 42.37
C SER A 640 17.98 19.95 42.04
N ASP A 641 17.49 18.95 41.31
CA ASP A 641 18.27 17.83 40.79
C ASP A 641 18.75 18.21 39.37
N GLY A 642 19.98 18.74 39.28
CA GLY A 642 20.58 19.22 38.04
C GLY A 642 20.78 18.12 36.99
N VAL A 643 20.91 18.52 35.73
CA VAL A 643 21.14 17.61 34.61
C VAL A 643 22.32 18.14 33.79
N ASP A 644 23.18 17.22 33.35
CA ASP A 644 24.28 17.53 32.46
C ASP A 644 23.95 17.06 31.05
N TRP A 645 24.07 17.98 30.10
CA TRP A 645 23.95 17.69 28.68
C TRP A 645 25.29 17.94 27.98
N SER A 646 25.59 17.20 26.92
CA SER A 646 26.71 17.58 26.04
C SER A 646 26.39 18.91 25.35
N SER A 647 27.35 19.83 25.39
CA SER A 647 27.32 21.06 24.59
C SER A 647 27.93 20.84 23.20
N ARG A 648 27.98 21.91 22.42
CA ARG A 648 28.69 22.02 21.14
C ARG A 648 30.19 21.79 21.26
N GLU A 649 30.80 22.19 22.37
CA GLU A 649 32.21 21.93 22.68
C GLU A 649 32.44 20.48 23.14
N GLY A 650 31.36 19.75 23.46
CA GLY A 650 31.39 18.35 23.82
C GLY A 650 31.36 17.38 22.63
N ALA A 651 31.26 16.09 22.93
CA ALA A 651 31.27 15.04 21.91
C ALA A 651 29.98 14.97 21.08
N ASN A 652 28.86 15.49 21.61
CA ASN A 652 27.54 15.41 20.99
C ASN A 652 26.80 16.75 21.09
N ALA A 653 27.02 17.65 20.12
CA ALA A 653 26.35 18.95 20.08
C ALA A 653 24.81 18.82 20.09
N PRO A 654 24.08 19.73 20.76
CA PRO A 654 22.62 19.85 20.66
C PRO A 654 22.15 19.94 19.20
N GLN A 655 21.14 19.15 18.83
CA GLN A 655 20.65 19.10 17.45
C GLN A 655 19.20 19.55 17.35
N LEU A 656 18.88 20.36 16.34
CA LEU A 656 17.50 20.61 15.90
C LEU A 656 17.22 19.73 14.70
N ILE A 657 16.24 18.84 14.82
CA ILE A 657 15.86 17.90 13.78
C ILE A 657 14.50 18.33 13.23
N LEU A 658 14.47 18.67 11.94
CA LEU A 658 13.29 19.13 11.23
C LEU A 658 12.75 18.04 10.32
N THR A 659 11.44 17.87 10.36
CA THR A 659 10.65 17.04 9.44
C THR A 659 10.01 17.98 8.44
N TYR A 660 10.21 17.76 7.14
CA TYR A 660 9.64 18.62 6.10
C TYR A 660 9.17 17.85 4.87
N THR A 661 8.23 18.43 4.15
CA THR A 661 7.89 18.04 2.78
C THR A 661 8.54 19.03 1.81
N PRO A 662 9.19 18.57 0.72
CA PRO A 662 9.69 19.41 -0.36
C PRO A 662 8.61 20.29 -0.97
#